data_AF-A0A357IXZ8-F1
#
_entry.id   AF-A0A357IXZ8-F1
#
_cell.length_a   1.000
_cell.length_b   1.000
_cell.length_c   1.000
_cell.angle_alpha   90.00
_cell.angle_beta   90.00
_cell.angle_gamma   90.00
#
_symmetry.space_group_name_H-M   'P 1'
#
loop_
_entity.id
_entity.type
_entity.pdbx_description
1 polymer ?
#
loop_
_entity_poly.entity_id
_entity_poly.type
_entity_poly.pdbx_seq_one_letter_code
_entity_poly.pdbx_strand_id
1 'polypeptide(L)'
;MNSDNPSSIDRKEPGFRANDTPEANAPGLGLRREHYEHILSGGMIQAEWFEAITENYMDSRGRPRRILRKVREDFPLALHGVSLSVASADLFSDPGTGHAGMPGPELTQLYLKRQKELIEEIQPFIVSDHLCWTRNGNIQSHDLLPVAFSKSWLDLICENVDRIQSFLNRRIALENVSSYIGWQTSDMKEWEFLNEVSYRTGCGILLDINNISVNAHNHGLDAESFIREIRPSTVMQYHIAGHEIQNSIRFDTHGQSVSPEVQILYDRALECIGPRPILLERDQDIPALPELERELMQISEKRANEEPIEKSRVHNGFYRDLTENSGPRTGQSTAGNEARDSADAQDATGYSVAIESAYKPGQAKASSTVIESGEKAGETKAGNAEGLTPSHMQSQFLDAIFSGKLSRSTAAQLRGTGVPLMNPLQSLNVYRESVLSRLMDSLEETFAPLKALESQWFEWFKDYIESSRPRHYNLSDFGHALAGSIGKENPVARDLARLCFLNVRYFHGQRPGGAWIPEATDAAPESKSISTDIALLTVSREALKIWMRWKKSPQHPAPEGQATAARVHLLFFRDMDKSSRIRELKPAEAGILTRLLRKHSLENCMYWISQNQPEVEQDEIFSFFQFLSLSGIYRV
;
A
#
# COMPACT_ATOMS: atom_id res chain seq x y z
N MET A 1 -24.80 57.30 -19.67
CA MET A 1 -25.84 57.43 -18.63
C MET A 1 -26.68 56.16 -18.73
N ASN A 2 -26.16 54.98 -18.39
CA ASN A 2 -25.60 54.50 -17.11
C ASN A 2 -26.65 54.39 -16.00
N SER A 3 -27.08 53.15 -15.76
CA SER A 3 -26.90 52.42 -14.49
C SER A 3 -27.25 50.96 -14.76
N ASP A 4 -26.30 50.09 -15.09
CA ASP A 4 -25.38 49.39 -14.17
C ASP A 4 -26.09 48.33 -13.32
N ASN A 5 -25.96 47.07 -13.72
CA ASN A 5 -26.31 45.88 -12.94
C ASN A 5 -25.06 44.97 -12.89
N PRO A 6 -24.44 44.74 -11.71
CA PRO A 6 -23.07 44.24 -11.66
C PRO A 6 -22.96 42.72 -11.82
N SER A 7 -22.20 42.32 -12.84
CA SER A 7 -21.38 41.11 -12.91
C SER A 7 -22.00 39.78 -12.41
N SER A 8 -22.51 38.99 -13.37
CA SER A 8 -22.38 37.54 -13.28
C SER A 8 -20.89 37.19 -13.16
N ILE A 9 -20.47 36.61 -12.03
CA ILE A 9 -19.13 36.05 -11.89
C ILE A 9 -19.06 34.83 -12.82
N ASP A 10 -18.37 35.02 -13.93
CA ASP A 10 -18.04 33.99 -14.91
C ASP A 10 -17.18 32.92 -14.24
N ARG A 11 -17.83 31.89 -13.67
CA ARG A 11 -17.16 30.68 -13.21
C ARG A 11 -16.71 29.92 -14.45
N LYS A 12 -15.52 30.25 -14.95
CA LYS A 12 -14.78 29.37 -15.84
C LYS A 12 -14.63 28.01 -15.17
N GLU A 13 -15.40 27.04 -15.64
CA GLU A 13 -15.11 25.64 -15.37
C GLU A 13 -13.71 25.34 -15.94
N PRO A 14 -12.85 24.63 -15.20
CA PRO A 14 -11.55 24.23 -15.72
C PRO A 14 -11.76 23.20 -16.83
N GLY A 15 -11.69 23.65 -18.09
CA GLY A 15 -11.83 22.78 -19.25
C GLY A 15 -10.66 21.81 -19.35
N PHE A 16 -10.94 20.52 -19.13
CA PHE A 16 -9.99 19.43 -19.35
C PHE A 16 -9.73 19.23 -20.87
N ARG A 17 -8.52 18.78 -21.22
CA ARG A 17 -8.02 18.74 -22.61
C ARG A 17 -8.50 17.50 -23.38
N ALA A 18 -8.40 17.56 -24.71
CA ALA A 18 -9.00 16.59 -25.63
C ALA A 18 -8.35 15.20 -25.70
N ASN A 19 -7.21 14.96 -25.03
CA ASN A 19 -6.49 13.67 -25.04
C ASN A 19 -6.40 13.08 -23.62
N ASP A 20 -7.54 12.66 -23.06
CA ASP A 20 -7.57 12.00 -21.75
C ASP A 20 -7.08 10.53 -21.79
N THR A 21 -7.04 9.91 -22.98
CA THR A 21 -6.50 8.55 -23.19
C THR A 21 -5.17 8.64 -23.96
N PRO A 22 -4.07 8.02 -23.48
CA PRO A 22 -2.80 7.97 -24.21
C PRO A 22 -2.87 7.21 -25.54
N GLU A 23 -1.90 7.43 -26.41
CA GLU A 23 -1.76 6.65 -27.66
C GLU A 23 -1.39 5.18 -27.39
N ALA A 24 -1.56 4.31 -28.38
CA ALA A 24 -1.18 2.91 -28.27
C ALA A 24 0.36 2.79 -28.23
N ASN A 25 0.90 2.15 -27.18
CA ASN A 25 2.31 2.17 -26.78
C ASN A 25 2.85 3.50 -26.22
N ALA A 26 1.98 4.43 -25.80
CA ALA A 26 2.44 5.59 -25.02
C ALA A 26 3.23 5.14 -23.77
N PRO A 27 4.47 5.62 -23.56
CA PRO A 27 5.31 5.25 -22.43
C PRO A 27 4.89 5.97 -21.16
N GLY A 28 4.62 5.22 -20.09
CA GLY A 28 4.19 5.75 -18.79
C GLY A 28 5.09 5.33 -17.62
N LEU A 29 5.00 6.07 -16.53
CA LEU A 29 5.71 5.80 -15.27
C LEU A 29 4.80 5.77 -14.05
N GLY A 30 5.18 4.96 -13.06
CA GLY A 30 4.58 5.01 -11.74
C GLY A 30 4.81 6.37 -11.07
N LEU A 31 3.74 7.01 -10.59
CA LEU A 31 3.80 8.29 -9.86
C LEU A 31 4.28 8.06 -8.41
N ARG A 32 5.60 7.98 -8.24
CA ARG A 32 6.27 7.74 -6.94
C ARG A 32 6.65 9.06 -6.24
N ARG A 33 6.81 9.02 -4.91
CA ARG A 33 6.97 10.23 -4.06
C ARG A 33 8.30 10.95 -4.32
N GLU A 34 9.30 10.18 -4.71
CA GLU A 34 10.68 10.50 -5.06
C GLU A 34 10.73 11.47 -6.26
N HIS A 35 9.78 11.35 -7.19
CA HIS A 35 9.74 12.15 -8.41
C HIS A 35 8.88 13.41 -8.30
N TYR A 36 8.11 13.57 -7.21
CA TYR A 36 7.20 14.71 -7.04
C TYR A 36 7.89 16.06 -7.18
N GLU A 37 9.11 16.23 -6.66
CA GLU A 37 9.81 17.53 -6.71
C GLU A 37 10.24 17.90 -8.13
N HIS A 38 10.74 16.94 -8.90
CA HIS A 38 11.08 17.13 -10.32
C HIS A 38 9.83 17.49 -11.14
N ILE A 39 8.73 16.77 -10.93
CA ILE A 39 7.47 17.02 -11.67
C ILE A 39 6.89 18.39 -11.30
N LEU A 40 6.83 18.73 -10.00
CA LEU A 40 6.21 19.98 -9.52
C LEU A 40 7.06 21.23 -9.79
N SER A 41 8.38 21.08 -10.01
CA SER A 41 9.26 22.19 -10.39
C SER A 41 9.25 22.49 -11.89
N GLY A 42 8.53 21.71 -12.70
CA GLY A 42 8.50 21.86 -14.15
C GLY A 42 9.77 21.32 -14.82
N GLY A 43 10.39 20.28 -14.24
CA GLY A 43 11.46 19.53 -14.89
C GLY A 43 10.99 18.93 -16.22
N MET A 44 11.93 18.68 -17.14
CA MET A 44 11.64 17.97 -18.38
C MET A 44 11.15 16.55 -18.05
N ILE A 45 10.05 16.14 -18.68
CA ILE A 45 9.42 14.82 -18.54
C ILE A 45 9.23 14.29 -19.96
N GLN A 46 9.61 13.03 -20.16
CA GLN A 46 9.47 12.29 -21.41
C GLN A 46 8.35 11.24 -21.32
N ALA A 47 7.96 10.82 -20.12
CA ALA A 47 6.77 9.98 -19.93
C ALA A 47 5.49 10.71 -20.40
N GLU A 48 4.65 10.02 -21.15
CA GLU A 48 3.43 10.60 -21.74
C GLU A 48 2.23 10.54 -20.78
N TRP A 49 2.28 9.68 -19.78
CA TRP A 49 1.24 9.50 -18.76
C TRP A 49 1.81 8.91 -17.46
N PHE A 50 1.04 8.99 -16.38
CA PHE A 50 1.45 8.42 -15.09
C PHE A 50 0.40 7.49 -14.49
N GLU A 51 0.83 6.48 -13.74
CA GLU A 51 -0.05 5.66 -12.91
C GLU A 51 0.05 6.03 -11.44
N ALA A 52 -1.09 6.20 -10.78
CA ALA A 52 -1.17 6.50 -9.36
C ALA A 52 -1.80 5.33 -8.57
N ILE A 53 -1.08 4.84 -7.57
CA ILE A 53 -1.61 3.86 -6.59
C ILE A 53 -2.81 4.50 -5.87
N THR A 54 -3.99 3.92 -6.08
CA THR A 54 -5.31 4.45 -5.72
C THR A 54 -5.40 4.82 -4.23
N GLU A 55 -4.96 3.90 -3.36
CA GLU A 55 -4.99 4.00 -1.90
C GLU A 55 -4.24 5.22 -1.36
N ASN A 56 -3.14 5.62 -2.01
CA ASN A 56 -2.33 6.79 -1.61
C ASN A 56 -3.10 8.12 -1.74
N TYR A 57 -4.20 8.14 -2.49
CA TYR A 57 -4.96 9.36 -2.80
C TYR A 57 -6.45 9.29 -2.43
N MET A 58 -7.01 8.12 -2.14
CA MET A 58 -8.40 7.97 -1.68
C MET A 58 -8.66 8.65 -0.33
N ASP A 59 -7.80 8.36 0.65
CA ASP A 59 -7.97 8.82 2.04
C ASP A 59 -7.40 10.22 2.28
N SER A 60 -6.62 10.73 1.33
CA SER A 60 -6.01 12.06 1.41
C SER A 60 -6.85 13.09 0.65
N ARG A 61 -7.24 14.17 1.35
CA ARG A 61 -7.65 15.44 0.72
C ARG A 61 -6.60 16.55 0.93
N GLY A 62 -5.37 16.17 1.32
CA GLY A 62 -4.25 17.04 1.67
C GLY A 62 -3.20 17.17 0.56
N ARG A 63 -1.91 17.17 0.94
CA ARG A 63 -0.76 17.30 0.00
C ARG A 63 -0.81 16.26 -1.14
N PRO A 64 -0.94 14.93 -0.89
CA PRO A 64 -1.01 13.93 -1.97
C PRO A 64 -2.05 14.26 -3.04
N ARG A 65 -3.30 14.55 -2.65
CA ARG A 65 -4.38 14.88 -3.60
C ARG A 65 -4.12 16.16 -4.40
N ARG A 66 -3.47 17.17 -3.79
CA ARG A 66 -3.04 18.38 -4.50
C ARG A 66 -1.96 18.09 -5.55
N ILE A 67 -1.03 17.18 -5.25
CA ILE A 67 0.00 16.74 -6.20
C ILE A 67 -0.66 15.99 -7.35
N LEU A 68 -1.55 15.03 -7.07
CA LEU A 68 -2.25 14.27 -8.10
C LEU A 68 -3.02 15.17 -9.09
N ARG A 69 -3.75 16.18 -8.59
CA ARG A 69 -4.39 17.19 -9.46
C ARG A 69 -3.39 17.94 -10.33
N LYS A 70 -2.27 18.40 -9.75
CA LYS A 70 -1.25 19.16 -10.48
C LYS A 70 -0.61 18.32 -11.59
N VAL A 71 -0.41 17.02 -11.38
CA VAL A 71 0.03 16.09 -12.44
C VAL A 71 -1.08 15.93 -13.49
N ARG A 72 -2.33 15.74 -13.06
CA ARG A 72 -3.49 15.56 -13.96
C ARG A 72 -3.79 16.75 -14.89
N GLU A 73 -3.41 17.96 -14.49
CA GLU A 73 -3.50 19.16 -15.34
C GLU A 73 -2.65 19.05 -16.61
N ASP A 74 -1.53 18.33 -16.54
CA ASP A 74 -0.52 18.25 -17.61
C ASP A 74 -0.45 16.87 -18.29
N PHE A 75 -0.80 15.78 -17.58
CA PHE A 75 -0.70 14.40 -18.05
C PHE A 75 -2.00 13.57 -17.85
N PRO A 76 -2.31 12.61 -18.74
CA PRO A 76 -3.26 11.54 -18.46
C PRO A 76 -2.84 10.72 -17.25
N LEU A 77 -3.83 10.18 -16.52
CA LEU A 77 -3.60 9.33 -15.35
C LEU A 77 -4.34 7.99 -15.44
N ALA A 78 -3.66 6.92 -15.05
CA ALA A 78 -4.30 5.68 -14.63
C ALA A 78 -4.40 5.63 -13.09
N LEU A 79 -5.42 4.94 -12.57
CA LEU A 79 -5.52 4.56 -11.17
C LEU A 79 -5.40 3.05 -11.06
N HIS A 80 -4.37 2.57 -10.39
CA HIS A 80 -4.17 1.16 -10.12
C HIS A 80 -4.31 0.91 -8.61
N GLY A 81 -5.00 -0.14 -8.21
CA GLY A 81 -5.33 -0.44 -6.81
C GLY A 81 -4.59 -1.65 -6.28
N VAL A 82 -4.23 -1.58 -5.00
CA VAL A 82 -3.50 -2.64 -4.28
C VAL A 82 -4.30 -3.26 -3.14
N SER A 83 -5.60 -2.93 -2.99
CA SER A 83 -6.40 -3.36 -1.85
C SER A 83 -7.90 -3.55 -2.08
N LEU A 84 -8.41 -3.47 -3.32
CA LEU A 84 -9.82 -3.82 -3.60
C LEU A 84 -10.16 -5.25 -3.20
N SER A 85 -9.20 -6.18 -3.34
CA SER A 85 -9.31 -7.58 -2.91
C SER A 85 -10.45 -8.32 -3.61
N VAL A 86 -10.48 -8.24 -4.95
CA VAL A 86 -11.58 -8.73 -5.79
C VAL A 86 -11.93 -10.21 -5.56
N ALA A 87 -10.97 -11.03 -5.16
CA ALA A 87 -11.18 -12.45 -4.91
C ALA A 87 -11.59 -12.81 -3.46
N SER A 88 -11.78 -11.85 -2.56
CA SER A 88 -12.25 -12.13 -1.19
C SER A 88 -13.65 -12.75 -1.18
N ALA A 89 -13.80 -13.87 -0.47
CA ALA A 89 -15.08 -14.57 -0.33
C ALA A 89 -16.10 -13.82 0.56
N ASP A 90 -15.64 -12.86 1.33
CA ASP A 90 -16.43 -11.97 2.18
C ASP A 90 -16.42 -10.51 1.66
N LEU A 91 -16.15 -10.30 0.36
CA LEU A 91 -16.05 -8.94 -0.19
C LEU A 91 -17.36 -8.16 0.05
N PHE A 92 -18.51 -8.78 -0.24
CA PHE A 92 -19.84 -8.20 -0.04
C PHE A 92 -20.70 -8.97 0.99
N SER A 93 -20.12 -9.96 1.66
CA SER A 93 -20.81 -10.87 2.60
C SER A 93 -20.64 -10.41 4.05
N ASP A 94 -21.68 -10.43 4.87
CA ASP A 94 -21.55 -10.15 6.31
C ASP A 94 -20.65 -11.23 6.97
N PRO A 95 -19.52 -10.88 7.62
CA PRO A 95 -18.66 -11.84 8.30
C PRO A 95 -19.32 -12.54 9.50
N GLY A 96 -20.53 -12.15 9.91
CA GLY A 96 -21.41 -12.91 10.81
C GLY A 96 -20.96 -12.99 12.28
N THR A 97 -19.73 -12.61 12.58
CA THR A 97 -19.17 -12.51 13.93
C THR A 97 -18.33 -11.24 14.06
N GLY A 98 -18.91 -10.20 14.65
CA GLY A 98 -18.18 -8.96 14.93
C GLY A 98 -17.13 -9.14 16.03
N HIS A 99 -16.06 -8.32 15.99
CA HIS A 99 -15.49 -7.56 17.13
C HIS A 99 -14.35 -6.63 16.64
N ALA A 100 -14.69 -5.69 15.74
CA ALA A 100 -13.76 -4.66 15.25
C ALA A 100 -14.42 -3.35 14.76
N GLY A 101 -15.72 -3.13 14.99
CA GLY A 101 -16.38 -1.84 14.71
C GLY A 101 -16.86 -1.59 13.27
N MET A 102 -16.45 -2.38 12.27
CA MET A 102 -17.08 -2.39 10.93
C MET A 102 -17.05 -3.79 10.29
N PRO A 103 -18.20 -4.30 9.80
CA PRO A 103 -18.27 -5.48 8.93
C PRO A 103 -17.56 -5.30 7.58
N GLY A 104 -17.08 -6.39 6.99
CA GLY A 104 -16.45 -6.41 5.66
C GLY A 104 -17.26 -5.71 4.53
N PRO A 105 -18.60 -5.86 4.45
CA PRO A 105 -19.41 -5.17 3.45
C PRO A 105 -19.36 -3.65 3.57
N GLU A 106 -19.41 -3.12 4.79
CA GLU A 106 -19.35 -1.67 5.02
C GLU A 106 -17.93 -1.12 4.74
N LEU A 107 -16.86 -1.88 5.07
CA LEU A 107 -15.47 -1.58 4.65
C LEU A 107 -15.36 -1.45 3.14
N THR A 108 -16.02 -2.34 2.40
CA THR A 108 -16.06 -2.33 0.93
C THR A 108 -16.84 -1.15 0.38
N GLN A 109 -18.00 -0.84 0.96
CA GLN A 109 -18.78 0.34 0.56
C GLN A 109 -18.02 1.64 0.81
N LEU A 110 -17.27 1.75 1.92
CA LEU A 110 -16.43 2.91 2.21
C LEU A 110 -15.26 3.02 1.22
N TYR A 111 -14.56 1.91 0.95
CA TYR A 111 -13.49 1.84 -0.05
C TYR A 111 -14.02 2.27 -1.43
N LEU A 112 -15.09 1.63 -1.92
CA LEU A 112 -15.65 1.91 -3.24
C LEU A 112 -16.22 3.34 -3.34
N LYS A 113 -16.80 3.89 -2.27
CA LYS A 113 -17.22 5.31 -2.24
C LYS A 113 -16.01 6.23 -2.42
N ARG A 114 -14.92 6.01 -1.68
CA ARG A 114 -13.69 6.82 -1.77
C ARG A 114 -12.97 6.66 -3.11
N GLN A 115 -12.97 5.45 -3.66
CA GLN A 115 -12.46 5.15 -4.99
C GLN A 115 -13.28 5.88 -6.06
N LYS A 116 -14.61 5.84 -5.97
CA LYS A 116 -15.52 6.56 -6.87
C LYS A 116 -15.32 8.08 -6.80
N GLU A 117 -15.23 8.66 -5.60
CA GLU A 117 -14.90 10.09 -5.40
C GLU A 117 -13.52 10.46 -6.01
N LEU A 118 -12.56 9.54 -6.04
CA LEU A 118 -11.25 9.74 -6.67
C LEU A 118 -11.34 9.64 -8.20
N ILE A 119 -12.05 8.63 -8.73
CA ILE A 119 -12.29 8.45 -10.17
C ILE A 119 -13.06 9.65 -10.75
N GLU A 120 -14.10 10.13 -10.06
CA GLU A 120 -14.92 11.26 -10.49
C GLU A 120 -14.12 12.58 -10.49
N GLU A 121 -13.20 12.78 -9.54
CA GLU A 121 -12.35 13.99 -9.47
C GLU A 121 -11.20 13.97 -10.49
N ILE A 122 -10.60 12.81 -10.74
CA ILE A 122 -9.37 12.69 -11.53
C ILE A 122 -9.65 12.31 -12.99
N GLN A 123 -10.81 11.70 -13.29
CA GLN A 123 -11.16 11.20 -14.62
C GLN A 123 -10.01 10.40 -15.27
N PRO A 124 -9.58 9.28 -14.64
CA PRO A 124 -8.50 8.46 -15.18
C PRO A 124 -8.95 7.68 -16.42
N PHE A 125 -8.03 7.36 -17.31
CA PHE A 125 -8.34 6.59 -18.52
C PHE A 125 -8.48 5.09 -18.21
N ILE A 126 -7.69 4.57 -17.28
CA ILE A 126 -7.80 3.20 -16.74
C ILE A 126 -8.03 3.23 -15.23
N VAL A 127 -8.85 2.29 -14.76
CA VAL A 127 -8.97 1.91 -13.35
C VAL A 127 -8.69 0.41 -13.29
N SER A 128 -7.63 0.01 -12.61
CA SER A 128 -7.20 -1.39 -12.45
C SER A 128 -7.03 -1.77 -10.98
N ASP A 129 -7.05 -3.07 -10.69
CA ASP A 129 -6.61 -3.67 -9.42
C ASP A 129 -6.19 -5.13 -9.71
N HIS A 130 -5.65 -5.82 -8.72
CA HIS A 130 -5.08 -7.14 -8.88
C HIS A 130 -6.13 -8.26 -8.85
N LEU A 131 -5.92 -9.32 -9.64
CA LEU A 131 -6.63 -10.60 -9.51
C LEU A 131 -6.12 -11.39 -8.29
N CYS A 132 -6.29 -10.79 -7.11
CA CYS A 132 -5.86 -11.35 -5.85
C CYS A 132 -6.94 -11.22 -4.76
N TRP A 133 -6.62 -11.75 -3.60
CA TRP A 133 -7.29 -11.38 -2.36
C TRP A 133 -6.22 -10.92 -1.36
N THR A 134 -6.55 -9.91 -0.57
CA THR A 134 -5.71 -9.38 0.51
C THR A 134 -6.40 -9.61 1.86
N ARG A 135 -7.74 -9.61 1.91
CA ARG A 135 -8.52 -9.76 3.15
C ARG A 135 -9.40 -11.00 3.21
N ASN A 136 -9.69 -11.43 4.44
CA ASN A 136 -10.78 -12.34 4.77
C ASN A 136 -11.19 -12.14 6.25
N GLY A 137 -12.50 -12.05 6.51
CA GLY A 137 -13.06 -11.75 7.82
C GLY A 137 -12.74 -10.33 8.27
N ASN A 138 -12.06 -10.20 9.41
CA ASN A 138 -11.62 -8.91 9.95
C ASN A 138 -10.11 -8.68 9.77
N ILE A 139 -9.46 -9.41 8.87
CA ILE A 139 -8.01 -9.44 8.67
C ILE A 139 -7.67 -8.90 7.28
N GLN A 140 -6.69 -7.99 7.20
CA GLN A 140 -6.12 -7.51 5.94
C GLN A 140 -4.63 -7.88 5.87
N SER A 141 -4.21 -8.70 4.91
CA SER A 141 -2.80 -9.12 4.77
C SER A 141 -1.86 -7.95 4.44
N HIS A 142 -2.35 -6.98 3.66
CA HIS A 142 -1.52 -6.00 2.94
C HIS A 142 -0.51 -6.65 1.97
N ASP A 143 -0.83 -7.83 1.45
CA ASP A 143 -0.04 -8.56 0.46
C ASP A 143 -0.95 -9.32 -0.53
N LEU A 144 -0.51 -9.50 -1.76
CA LEU A 144 -1.30 -10.01 -2.89
C LEU A 144 -1.39 -11.54 -2.84
N LEU A 145 -2.42 -12.07 -2.17
CA LEU A 145 -2.53 -13.52 -1.94
C LEU A 145 -3.16 -14.22 -3.15
N PRO A 146 -2.67 -15.42 -3.53
CA PRO A 146 -2.96 -16.02 -4.81
C PRO A 146 -4.33 -16.71 -4.85
N VAL A 147 -4.95 -16.66 -6.02
CA VAL A 147 -6.23 -17.30 -6.36
C VAL A 147 -6.00 -18.76 -6.77
N ALA A 148 -6.93 -19.66 -6.42
CA ALA A 148 -7.00 -20.98 -7.04
C ALA A 148 -7.79 -20.87 -8.35
N PHE A 149 -7.18 -21.22 -9.49
CA PHE A 149 -7.82 -21.14 -10.81
C PHE A 149 -8.82 -22.28 -10.99
N SER A 150 -9.95 -22.15 -10.29
CA SER A 150 -10.99 -23.16 -10.18
C SER A 150 -12.37 -22.56 -10.38
N LYS A 151 -13.33 -23.40 -10.76
CA LYS A 151 -14.72 -22.98 -11.03
C LYS A 151 -15.36 -22.18 -9.88
N SER A 152 -15.10 -22.53 -8.61
CA SER A 152 -15.70 -21.85 -7.44
C SER A 152 -15.11 -20.46 -7.19
N TRP A 153 -13.83 -20.25 -7.46
CA TRP A 153 -13.19 -18.94 -7.40
C TRP A 153 -13.57 -18.07 -8.60
N LEU A 154 -13.67 -18.66 -9.80
CA LEU A 154 -14.15 -17.98 -11.01
C LEU A 154 -15.53 -17.36 -10.79
N ASP A 155 -16.49 -18.15 -10.28
CA ASP A 155 -17.86 -17.68 -10.07
C ASP A 155 -17.94 -16.59 -8.99
N LEU A 156 -17.18 -16.71 -7.89
CA LEU A 156 -17.02 -15.68 -6.86
C LEU A 156 -16.45 -14.36 -7.41
N ILE A 157 -15.35 -14.45 -8.16
CA ILE A 157 -14.66 -13.28 -8.72
C ILE A 157 -15.57 -12.58 -9.74
N CYS A 158 -16.28 -13.31 -10.60
CA CYS A 158 -17.23 -12.69 -11.52
C CYS A 158 -18.35 -11.92 -10.80
N GLU A 159 -18.97 -12.52 -9.78
CA GLU A 159 -20.00 -11.85 -8.97
C GLU A 159 -19.46 -10.57 -8.29
N ASN A 160 -18.23 -10.63 -7.77
CA ASN A 160 -17.57 -9.49 -7.14
C ASN A 160 -17.27 -8.38 -8.16
N VAL A 161 -16.67 -8.71 -9.32
CA VAL A 161 -16.36 -7.75 -10.39
C VAL A 161 -17.61 -7.06 -10.90
N ASP A 162 -18.69 -7.79 -11.15
CA ASP A 162 -19.95 -7.22 -11.65
C ASP A 162 -20.53 -6.21 -10.65
N ARG A 163 -20.46 -6.50 -9.34
CA ARG A 163 -20.87 -5.57 -8.27
C ARG A 163 -19.99 -4.33 -8.22
N ILE A 164 -18.66 -4.49 -8.32
CA ILE A 164 -17.70 -3.38 -8.32
C ILE A 164 -17.94 -2.46 -9.53
N GLN A 165 -18.00 -3.02 -10.74
CA GLN A 165 -18.23 -2.25 -11.97
C GLN A 165 -19.58 -1.53 -11.95
N SER A 166 -20.63 -2.19 -11.41
CA SER A 166 -21.96 -1.58 -11.23
C SER A 166 -21.93 -0.42 -10.24
N PHE A 167 -21.21 -0.53 -9.12
CA PHE A 167 -21.09 0.54 -8.13
C PHE A 167 -20.30 1.74 -8.67
N LEU A 168 -19.15 1.48 -9.30
CA LEU A 168 -18.28 2.49 -9.90
C LEU A 168 -18.88 3.08 -11.19
N ASN A 169 -19.87 2.42 -11.81
CA ASN A 169 -20.42 2.73 -13.13
C ASN A 169 -19.33 2.84 -14.21
N ARG A 170 -18.38 1.90 -14.19
CA ARG A 170 -17.17 1.91 -15.04
C ARG A 170 -16.63 0.49 -15.23
N ARG A 171 -16.11 0.21 -16.43
CA ARG A 171 -15.28 -0.97 -16.71
C ARG A 171 -13.94 -0.85 -15.99
N ILE A 172 -13.60 -1.83 -15.16
CA ILE A 172 -12.26 -1.94 -14.54
C ILE A 172 -11.38 -2.91 -15.33
N ALA A 173 -10.08 -2.88 -15.13
CA ALA A 173 -9.16 -3.94 -15.56
C ALA A 173 -8.68 -4.76 -14.36
N LEU A 174 -8.38 -6.05 -14.58
CA LEU A 174 -7.75 -6.91 -13.58
C LEU A 174 -6.36 -7.35 -14.01
N GLU A 175 -5.46 -7.44 -13.05
CA GLU A 175 -4.04 -7.74 -13.27
C GLU A 175 -3.64 -9.15 -12.80
N ASN A 176 -2.76 -9.80 -13.57
CA ASN A 176 -2.12 -11.06 -13.19
C ASN A 176 -0.99 -10.83 -12.18
N VAL A 177 -0.93 -11.64 -11.12
CA VAL A 177 0.04 -11.48 -10.01
C VAL A 177 1.12 -12.55 -10.02
N SER A 178 2.33 -12.17 -9.58
CA SER A 178 3.33 -13.16 -9.17
C SER A 178 2.83 -14.01 -8.00
N SER A 179 3.16 -15.30 -8.01
CA SER A 179 2.76 -16.22 -6.94
C SER A 179 3.87 -17.20 -6.54
N TYR A 180 3.99 -17.38 -5.22
CA TYR A 180 5.01 -18.25 -4.60
C TYR A 180 4.43 -19.57 -4.10
N ILE A 181 3.14 -19.80 -4.34
CA ILE A 181 2.44 -21.03 -4.01
C ILE A 181 1.32 -21.25 -5.03
N GLY A 182 1.14 -22.49 -5.46
CA GLY A 182 0.02 -22.93 -6.28
C GLY A 182 -1.04 -23.67 -5.43
N TRP A 183 -2.26 -23.76 -5.95
CA TRP A 183 -3.34 -24.52 -5.34
C TRP A 183 -3.56 -25.86 -6.06
N GLN A 184 -3.74 -26.94 -5.30
CA GLN A 184 -4.02 -28.28 -5.87
C GLN A 184 -5.43 -28.37 -6.49
N THR A 185 -6.31 -27.41 -6.15
CA THR A 185 -7.67 -27.30 -6.68
C THR A 185 -7.75 -26.48 -7.98
N SER A 186 -6.65 -25.91 -8.48
CA SER A 186 -6.63 -25.23 -9.77
C SER A 186 -6.84 -26.24 -10.92
N ASP A 187 -7.95 -26.11 -11.64
CA ASP A 187 -8.32 -26.94 -12.79
C ASP A 187 -8.23 -26.20 -14.14
N MET A 188 -7.97 -24.89 -14.12
CA MET A 188 -7.73 -24.03 -15.29
C MET A 188 -6.29 -23.50 -15.34
N LYS A 189 -5.83 -23.13 -16.52
CA LYS A 189 -4.64 -22.28 -16.70
C LYS A 189 -4.97 -20.82 -16.37
N GLU A 190 -3.95 -20.06 -15.99
CA GLU A 190 -4.12 -18.65 -15.60
C GLU A 190 -4.71 -17.79 -16.73
N TRP A 191 -4.23 -17.94 -17.96
CA TRP A 191 -4.78 -17.25 -19.13
C TRP A 191 -6.23 -17.68 -19.46
N GLU A 192 -6.59 -18.94 -19.24
CA GLU A 192 -7.97 -19.42 -19.40
C GLU A 192 -8.89 -18.75 -18.37
N PHE A 193 -8.43 -18.69 -17.11
CA PHE A 193 -9.14 -18.05 -16.02
C PHE A 193 -9.36 -16.55 -16.25
N LEU A 194 -8.30 -15.81 -16.61
CA LEU A 194 -8.37 -14.38 -16.94
C LEU A 194 -9.29 -14.09 -18.13
N ASN A 195 -9.16 -14.90 -19.21
CA ASN A 195 -10.03 -14.80 -20.38
C ASN A 195 -11.51 -15.01 -20.03
N GLU A 196 -11.81 -15.96 -19.14
CA GLU A 196 -13.18 -16.30 -18.72
C GLU A 196 -13.77 -15.27 -17.75
N VAL A 197 -12.99 -14.73 -16.81
CA VAL A 197 -13.39 -13.58 -15.96
C VAL A 197 -13.75 -12.37 -16.85
N SER A 198 -12.86 -12.01 -17.77
CA SER A 198 -13.09 -10.88 -18.69
C SER A 198 -14.28 -11.14 -19.63
N TYR A 199 -14.47 -12.36 -20.11
CA TYR A 199 -15.60 -12.73 -20.96
C TYR A 199 -16.96 -12.58 -20.27
N ARG A 200 -17.07 -13.00 -19.00
CA ARG A 200 -18.34 -12.97 -18.25
C ARG A 200 -18.72 -11.58 -17.77
N THR A 201 -17.74 -10.83 -17.27
CA THR A 201 -17.94 -9.55 -16.58
C THR A 201 -17.76 -8.34 -17.50
N GLY A 202 -17.17 -8.56 -18.67
CA GLY A 202 -16.72 -7.49 -19.56
C GLY A 202 -15.52 -6.70 -19.03
N CYS A 203 -14.87 -7.07 -17.93
CA CYS A 203 -13.70 -6.34 -17.42
C CYS A 203 -12.53 -6.35 -18.42
N GLY A 204 -11.59 -5.42 -18.26
CA GLY A 204 -10.31 -5.44 -18.96
C GLY A 204 -9.29 -6.36 -18.30
N ILE A 205 -8.16 -6.52 -18.96
CA ILE A 205 -6.95 -7.13 -18.41
C ILE A 205 -5.84 -6.09 -18.47
N LEU A 206 -5.18 -5.86 -17.35
CA LEU A 206 -3.86 -5.25 -17.29
C LEU A 206 -2.88 -6.43 -17.27
N LEU A 207 -1.96 -6.47 -18.23
CA LEU A 207 -1.09 -7.63 -18.42
C LEU A 207 0.32 -7.28 -17.97
N ASP A 208 0.71 -7.74 -16.77
CA ASP A 208 2.08 -7.61 -16.33
C ASP A 208 2.93 -8.74 -16.92
N ILE A 209 3.89 -8.32 -17.76
CA ILE A 209 4.84 -9.19 -18.44
C ILE A 209 5.90 -9.74 -17.46
N ASN A 210 6.28 -8.96 -16.45
CA ASN A 210 7.21 -9.40 -15.42
C ASN A 210 6.59 -10.52 -14.58
N ASN A 211 5.36 -10.36 -14.08
CA ASN A 211 4.64 -11.42 -13.37
C ASN A 211 4.49 -12.72 -14.18
N ILE A 212 4.30 -12.66 -15.51
CA ILE A 212 4.28 -13.87 -16.35
C ILE A 212 5.67 -14.53 -16.37
N SER A 213 6.77 -13.77 -16.50
CA SER A 213 8.15 -14.30 -16.47
C SER A 213 8.54 -14.89 -15.10
N VAL A 214 8.11 -14.25 -14.00
CA VAL A 214 8.31 -14.76 -12.64
C VAL A 214 7.52 -16.06 -12.43
N ASN A 215 6.22 -16.08 -12.78
CA ASN A 215 5.38 -17.28 -12.66
C ASN A 215 5.86 -18.43 -13.57
N ALA A 216 6.30 -18.14 -14.79
CA ALA A 216 6.81 -19.15 -15.72
C ALA A 216 8.01 -19.91 -15.16
N HIS A 217 9.01 -19.20 -14.62
CA HIS A 217 10.18 -19.83 -13.99
C HIS A 217 9.83 -20.50 -12.66
N ASN A 218 9.09 -19.82 -11.77
CA ASN A 218 8.79 -20.36 -10.44
C ASN A 218 7.85 -21.58 -10.48
N HIS A 219 6.89 -21.65 -11.41
CA HIS A 219 5.93 -22.77 -11.49
C HIS A 219 6.25 -23.77 -12.61
N GLY A 220 7.25 -23.50 -13.46
CA GLY A 220 7.56 -24.31 -14.64
C GLY A 220 6.46 -24.22 -15.71
N LEU A 221 5.93 -23.02 -15.95
CA LEU A 221 4.92 -22.74 -16.96
C LEU A 221 5.57 -22.19 -18.25
N ASP A 222 4.83 -22.25 -19.35
CA ASP A 222 5.23 -21.68 -20.64
C ASP A 222 4.69 -20.25 -20.80
N ALA A 223 5.59 -19.27 -20.69
CA ALA A 223 5.28 -17.85 -20.85
C ALA A 223 4.79 -17.48 -22.27
N GLU A 224 5.35 -18.10 -23.32
CA GLU A 224 4.91 -17.82 -24.69
C GLU A 224 3.49 -18.35 -24.95
N SER A 225 3.14 -19.49 -24.35
CA SER A 225 1.74 -19.94 -24.37
C SER A 225 0.81 -18.99 -23.63
N PHE A 226 1.21 -18.40 -22.50
CA PHE A 226 0.39 -17.38 -21.84
C PHE A 226 0.08 -16.22 -22.80
N ILE A 227 1.11 -15.62 -23.39
CA ILE A 227 1.00 -14.46 -24.28
C ILE A 227 0.21 -14.75 -25.56
N ARG A 228 0.32 -15.97 -26.10
CA ARG A 228 -0.41 -16.37 -27.32
C ARG A 228 -1.88 -16.68 -27.07
N GLU A 229 -2.23 -17.25 -25.92
CA GLU A 229 -3.59 -17.71 -25.62
C GLU A 229 -4.44 -16.66 -24.85
N ILE A 230 -3.85 -15.59 -24.31
CA ILE A 230 -4.59 -14.45 -23.75
C ILE A 230 -5.30 -13.67 -24.88
N ARG A 231 -6.57 -13.28 -24.69
CA ARG A 231 -7.37 -12.66 -25.75
C ARG A 231 -6.90 -11.22 -26.04
N PRO A 232 -6.46 -10.89 -27.27
CA PRO A 232 -5.92 -9.56 -27.54
C PRO A 232 -6.87 -8.39 -27.27
N SER A 233 -8.17 -8.58 -27.50
CA SER A 233 -9.19 -7.54 -27.35
C SER A 233 -9.55 -7.20 -25.90
N THR A 234 -9.11 -8.00 -24.92
CA THR A 234 -9.39 -7.77 -23.50
C THR A 234 -8.26 -7.04 -22.79
N VAL A 235 -7.03 -7.11 -23.30
CA VAL A 235 -5.85 -6.41 -22.76
C VAL A 235 -5.95 -4.91 -23.02
N MET A 236 -5.82 -4.11 -21.96
CA MET A 236 -5.95 -2.64 -21.96
C MET A 236 -4.62 -1.91 -21.73
N GLN A 237 -3.68 -2.53 -21.03
CA GLN A 237 -2.42 -1.93 -20.56
C GLN A 237 -1.38 -3.03 -20.32
N TYR A 238 -0.11 -2.70 -20.47
CA TYR A 238 1.02 -3.54 -20.05
C TYR A 238 1.73 -2.93 -18.85
N HIS A 239 2.14 -3.79 -17.92
CA HIS A 239 3.20 -3.48 -16.96
C HIS A 239 4.48 -4.21 -17.37
N ILE A 240 5.62 -3.56 -17.12
CA ILE A 240 6.95 -4.13 -17.30
C ILE A 240 7.84 -3.68 -16.14
N ALA A 241 8.62 -4.61 -15.59
CA ALA A 241 9.52 -4.35 -14.47
C ALA A 241 10.70 -5.35 -14.48
N GLY A 242 11.64 -5.15 -13.55
CA GLY A 242 12.64 -6.16 -13.21
C GLY A 242 12.36 -6.79 -11.85
N HIS A 243 12.74 -8.07 -11.73
CA HIS A 243 12.61 -8.87 -10.52
C HIS A 243 13.98 -9.24 -9.94
N GLU A 244 14.01 -9.58 -8.66
CA GLU A 244 15.18 -10.15 -8.01
C GLU A 244 15.30 -11.66 -8.21
N ILE A 245 16.52 -12.17 -8.06
CA ILE A 245 16.81 -13.60 -8.07
C ILE A 245 17.53 -13.96 -6.78
N GLN A 246 16.88 -14.71 -5.90
CA GLN A 246 17.47 -15.19 -4.66
C GLN A 246 17.33 -16.72 -4.59
N ASN A 247 18.45 -17.43 -4.41
CA ASN A 247 18.49 -18.90 -4.38
C ASN A 247 17.80 -19.57 -5.59
N SER A 248 17.94 -18.97 -6.78
CA SER A 248 17.28 -19.39 -8.03
C SER A 248 15.74 -19.34 -8.04
N ILE A 249 15.13 -18.70 -7.05
CA ILE A 249 13.72 -18.28 -7.05
C ILE A 249 13.68 -16.82 -7.52
N ARG A 250 12.72 -16.48 -8.36
CA ARG A 250 12.47 -15.09 -8.79
C ARG A 250 11.51 -14.44 -7.82
N PHE A 251 11.85 -13.25 -7.33
CA PHE A 251 11.04 -12.46 -6.43
C PHE A 251 10.65 -11.16 -7.11
N ASP A 252 9.35 -10.97 -7.17
CA ASP A 252 8.71 -9.80 -7.72
C ASP A 252 8.83 -8.61 -6.77
N THR A 253 9.99 -7.96 -6.78
CA THR A 253 10.28 -6.81 -5.92
C THR A 253 10.08 -5.47 -6.62
N HIS A 254 9.93 -5.48 -7.96
CA HIS A 254 9.93 -4.28 -8.80
C HIS A 254 11.04 -3.29 -8.43
N GLY A 255 12.23 -3.79 -8.05
CA GLY A 255 13.40 -2.97 -7.70
C GLY A 255 14.46 -2.89 -8.80
N GLN A 256 14.53 -3.93 -9.63
CA GLN A 256 15.59 -4.08 -10.63
C GLN A 256 15.16 -3.56 -12.01
N SER A 257 16.13 -3.26 -12.88
CA SER A 257 15.85 -2.92 -14.27
C SER A 257 15.32 -4.11 -15.07
N VAL A 258 14.52 -3.83 -16.09
CA VAL A 258 13.85 -4.84 -16.94
C VAL A 258 14.87 -5.83 -17.50
N SER A 259 14.65 -7.11 -17.24
CA SER A 259 15.56 -8.17 -17.68
C SER A 259 15.42 -8.45 -19.19
N PRO A 260 16.45 -9.00 -19.86
CA PRO A 260 16.36 -9.37 -21.27
C PRO A 260 15.22 -10.37 -21.56
N GLU A 261 14.89 -11.25 -20.62
CA GLU A 261 13.79 -12.21 -20.76
C GLU A 261 12.42 -11.52 -20.74
N VAL A 262 12.22 -10.57 -19.83
CA VAL A 262 10.99 -9.78 -19.74
C VAL A 262 10.82 -8.91 -20.99
N GLN A 263 11.90 -8.31 -21.51
CA GLN A 263 11.88 -7.61 -22.80
C GLN A 263 11.44 -8.53 -23.94
N ILE A 264 12.05 -9.71 -24.10
CA ILE A 264 11.68 -10.68 -25.15
C ILE A 264 10.20 -11.04 -25.04
N LEU A 265 9.70 -11.27 -23.82
CA LEU A 265 8.30 -11.61 -23.61
C LEU A 265 7.34 -10.44 -23.94
N TYR A 266 7.76 -9.19 -23.68
CA TYR A 266 7.03 -8.00 -24.10
C TYR A 266 7.02 -7.83 -25.62
N ASP A 267 8.14 -8.08 -26.31
CA ASP A 267 8.22 -8.04 -27.77
C ASP A 267 7.24 -9.07 -28.38
N ARG A 268 7.15 -10.28 -27.80
CA ARG A 268 6.15 -11.31 -28.16
C ARG A 268 4.71 -10.87 -27.84
N ALA A 269 4.48 -10.12 -26.77
CA ALA A 269 3.18 -9.53 -26.45
C ALA A 269 2.75 -8.52 -27.52
N LEU A 270 3.67 -7.66 -27.98
CA LEU A 270 3.40 -6.74 -29.09
C LEU A 270 3.06 -7.46 -30.40
N GLU A 271 3.71 -8.59 -30.70
CA GLU A 271 3.39 -9.41 -31.88
C GLU A 271 2.01 -10.09 -31.80
N CYS A 272 1.66 -10.67 -30.65
CA CYS A 272 0.44 -11.47 -30.48
C CYS A 272 -0.81 -10.64 -30.15
N ILE A 273 -0.66 -9.57 -29.35
CA ILE A 273 -1.75 -8.78 -28.78
C ILE A 273 -1.85 -7.38 -29.42
N GLY A 274 -0.73 -6.87 -29.90
CA GLY A 274 -0.60 -5.52 -30.45
C GLY A 274 -0.35 -4.44 -29.38
N PRO A 275 -0.21 -3.17 -29.81
CA PRO A 275 0.23 -2.09 -28.93
C PRO A 275 -0.84 -1.62 -27.94
N ARG A 276 -0.44 -1.34 -26.69
CA ARG A 276 -1.25 -0.81 -25.58
C ARG A 276 -0.37 0.14 -24.75
N PRO A 277 -0.93 1.10 -23.98
CA PRO A 277 -0.13 1.89 -23.03
C PRO A 277 0.72 0.98 -22.14
N ILE A 278 2.01 1.31 -22.00
CA ILE A 278 2.98 0.54 -21.22
C ILE A 278 3.46 1.36 -20.03
N LEU A 279 3.44 0.75 -18.85
CA LEU A 279 4.03 1.29 -17.63
C LEU A 279 5.38 0.60 -17.37
N LEU A 280 6.45 1.35 -17.18
CA LEU A 280 7.63 0.85 -16.46
C LEU A 280 7.38 1.02 -14.96
N GLU A 281 7.23 -0.11 -14.26
CA GLU A 281 7.01 -0.14 -12.82
C GLU A 281 8.34 -0.23 -12.04
N ARG A 282 8.37 0.49 -10.92
CA ARG A 282 9.50 0.56 -9.98
C ARG A 282 8.97 0.93 -8.60
N ASP A 283 9.05 0.00 -7.66
CA ASP A 283 8.54 0.15 -6.28
C ASP A 283 9.63 0.14 -5.22
N GLN A 284 10.76 -0.48 -5.54
CA GLN A 284 11.95 -0.51 -4.69
C GLN A 284 13.13 0.12 -5.44
N ASP A 285 14.14 0.58 -4.69
CA ASP A 285 15.36 1.20 -5.23
C ASP A 285 15.11 2.25 -6.34
N ILE A 286 14.06 3.05 -6.16
CA ILE A 286 13.52 3.97 -7.17
C ILE A 286 14.60 5.00 -7.57
N PRO A 287 15.10 4.96 -8.83
CA PRO A 287 16.16 5.85 -9.27
C PRO A 287 15.62 7.25 -9.56
N ALA A 288 16.53 8.20 -9.84
CA ALA A 288 16.15 9.54 -10.26
C ALA A 288 15.32 9.50 -11.56
N LEU A 289 14.32 10.38 -11.70
CA LEU A 289 13.40 10.34 -12.84
C LEU A 289 14.08 10.30 -14.23
N PRO A 290 15.14 11.09 -14.52
CA PRO A 290 15.84 11.01 -15.81
C PRO A 290 16.63 9.71 -16.06
N GLU A 291 16.82 8.87 -15.05
CA GLU A 291 17.38 7.53 -15.20
C GLU A 291 16.28 6.52 -15.54
N LEU A 292 15.17 6.56 -14.81
CA LEU A 292 14.01 5.72 -15.08
C LEU A 292 13.41 5.99 -16.47
N GLU A 293 13.35 7.26 -16.89
CA GLU A 293 12.93 7.63 -18.25
C GLU A 293 13.87 7.09 -19.34
N ARG A 294 15.19 7.02 -19.11
CA ARG A 294 16.12 6.42 -20.08
C ARG A 294 15.86 4.92 -20.25
N GLU A 295 15.53 4.20 -19.18
CA GLU A 295 15.14 2.79 -19.24
C GLU A 295 13.82 2.62 -20.03
N LEU A 296 12.79 3.41 -19.70
CA LEU A 296 11.50 3.39 -20.38
C LEU A 296 11.61 3.74 -21.88
N MET A 297 12.42 4.73 -22.23
CA MET A 297 12.65 5.10 -23.64
C MET A 297 13.41 4.00 -24.38
N GLN A 298 14.40 3.32 -23.78
CA GLN A 298 15.09 2.19 -24.41
C GLN A 298 14.15 1.01 -24.70
N ILE A 299 13.19 0.73 -23.81
CA ILE A 299 12.14 -0.30 -24.01
C ILE A 299 11.22 0.10 -25.18
N SER A 300 10.97 1.39 -25.35
CA SER A 300 10.06 1.93 -26.37
C SER A 300 10.73 2.13 -27.75
N GLU A 301 11.99 2.56 -27.78
CA GLU A 301 12.77 2.90 -28.97
C GLU A 301 13.23 1.68 -29.77
N LYS A 302 13.51 0.54 -29.13
CA LYS A 302 13.92 -0.70 -29.83
C LYS A 302 12.97 -1.07 -30.97
N ARG A 303 11.68 -0.77 -30.79
CA ARG A 303 10.60 -0.99 -31.75
C ARG A 303 10.58 0.02 -32.92
N ALA A 304 11.04 1.26 -32.72
CA ALA A 304 10.96 2.30 -33.76
C ALA A 304 11.89 2.03 -34.95
N ASN A 305 12.91 1.18 -34.76
CA ASN A 305 13.90 0.81 -35.76
C ASN A 305 13.65 -0.56 -36.42
N GLU A 306 12.57 -1.27 -36.05
CA GLU A 306 12.18 -2.55 -36.65
C GLU A 306 10.92 -2.36 -37.52
N GLU A 307 11.09 -2.46 -38.84
CA GLU A 307 9.95 -2.41 -39.77
C GLU A 307 8.97 -3.57 -39.52
N PRO A 308 7.67 -3.42 -39.82
CA PRO A 308 6.67 -4.46 -39.58
C PRO A 308 7.03 -5.74 -40.34
N ILE A 309 7.36 -6.81 -39.60
CA ILE A 309 7.70 -8.10 -40.19
C ILE A 309 6.48 -8.66 -40.94
N GLU A 310 6.53 -8.63 -42.28
CA GLU A 310 5.52 -9.31 -43.09
C GLU A 310 5.49 -10.81 -42.75
N LYS A 311 4.26 -11.34 -42.61
CA LYS A 311 3.98 -12.71 -42.16
C LYS A 311 4.62 -13.77 -43.07
N SER A 312 5.86 -14.14 -42.79
CA SER A 312 6.55 -15.26 -43.43
C SER A 312 6.79 -16.41 -42.44
N ARG A 313 6.94 -17.63 -42.96
CA ARG A 313 6.73 -18.87 -42.22
C ARG A 313 7.81 -19.14 -41.17
N VAL A 314 7.39 -19.29 -39.91
CA VAL A 314 8.24 -19.77 -38.80
C VAL A 314 8.83 -21.13 -39.13
N HIS A 315 10.15 -21.26 -39.00
CA HIS A 315 10.87 -22.54 -39.07
C HIS A 315 11.45 -22.83 -37.68
N ASN A 316 10.91 -23.84 -36.99
CA ASN A 316 11.42 -24.26 -35.68
C ASN A 316 12.84 -24.82 -35.82
N GLY A 317 13.83 -24.23 -35.14
CA GLY A 317 15.23 -24.60 -35.39
C GLY A 317 16.30 -24.20 -34.37
N PHE A 318 15.96 -23.72 -33.17
CA PHE A 318 16.97 -23.42 -32.13
C PHE A 318 16.45 -23.70 -30.72
N TYR A 319 16.59 -24.95 -30.25
CA TYR A 319 16.74 -25.32 -28.82
C TYR A 319 17.01 -26.83 -28.71
N ARG A 320 18.21 -27.26 -29.10
CA ARG A 320 18.69 -28.64 -28.85
C ARG A 320 20.22 -28.71 -28.95
N ASP A 321 20.90 -28.40 -27.84
CA ASP A 321 22.23 -28.93 -27.47
C ASP A 321 22.71 -28.37 -26.12
N LEU A 322 22.17 -28.90 -25.01
CA LEU A 322 22.78 -28.78 -23.67
C LEU A 322 22.52 -30.04 -22.82
N THR A 323 22.67 -31.23 -23.42
CA THR A 323 22.74 -32.50 -22.69
C THR A 323 23.74 -33.45 -23.35
N GLU A 324 25.04 -33.30 -23.07
CA GLU A 324 26.06 -34.37 -23.03
C GLU A 324 27.50 -33.79 -22.93
N ASN A 325 28.09 -33.83 -21.73
CA ASN A 325 29.38 -34.51 -21.52
C ASN A 325 29.82 -34.51 -20.05
N SER A 326 30.01 -35.71 -19.50
CA SER A 326 30.67 -35.95 -18.22
C SER A 326 32.01 -36.63 -18.46
N GLY A 327 33.14 -35.95 -18.22
CA GLY A 327 34.48 -36.52 -18.39
C GLY A 327 35.57 -35.60 -17.83
N PRO A 328 36.51 -36.08 -16.98
CA PRO A 328 37.29 -35.20 -16.11
C PRO A 328 38.68 -34.83 -16.64
N ARG A 329 39.21 -33.67 -16.22
CA ARG A 329 40.66 -33.37 -16.21
C ARG A 329 41.08 -32.34 -15.16
N THR A 330 41.68 -32.85 -14.09
CA THR A 330 42.88 -32.34 -13.39
C THR A 330 43.40 -30.92 -13.69
N GLY A 331 43.59 -30.13 -12.64
CA GLY A 331 44.96 -29.74 -12.27
C GLY A 331 45.34 -28.25 -12.22
N GLN A 332 45.90 -27.88 -11.06
CA GLN A 332 46.83 -26.78 -10.77
C GLN A 332 46.30 -25.35 -10.55
N SER A 333 46.79 -24.81 -9.45
CA SER A 333 46.69 -23.44 -8.95
C SER A 333 47.83 -22.55 -9.43
N THR A 334 47.60 -21.25 -9.48
CA THR A 334 48.54 -20.25 -8.93
C THR A 334 47.78 -19.08 -8.31
N ALA A 335 48.33 -18.51 -7.25
CA ALA A 335 47.80 -17.33 -6.56
C ALA A 335 48.47 -16.04 -7.08
N GLY A 336 47.83 -14.90 -6.84
CA GLY A 336 48.38 -13.57 -7.15
C GLY A 336 47.58 -12.46 -6.49
N ASN A 337 47.91 -12.13 -5.23
CA ASN A 337 47.53 -10.85 -4.63
C ASN A 337 48.26 -9.71 -5.36
N GLU A 338 47.63 -8.53 -5.44
CA GLU A 338 48.16 -7.31 -4.80
C GLU A 338 47.12 -6.18 -4.77
N ALA A 339 47.25 -5.29 -3.80
CA ALA A 339 46.31 -4.20 -3.51
C ALA A 339 47.04 -2.85 -3.38
N ARG A 340 46.31 -1.75 -3.62
CA ARG A 340 46.50 -0.35 -3.16
C ARG A 340 45.33 0.47 -3.73
N ASP A 341 44.54 1.21 -2.93
CA ASP A 341 44.84 2.53 -2.33
C ASP A 341 45.25 3.58 -3.38
N SER A 342 44.75 4.82 -3.48
CA SER A 342 43.62 5.59 -2.90
C SER A 342 43.44 6.89 -3.77
N ALA A 343 42.61 7.92 -3.56
CA ALA A 343 41.71 8.37 -2.48
C ALA A 343 40.63 9.38 -3.02
N ASP A 344 39.84 9.98 -2.11
CA ASP A 344 39.23 11.32 -2.13
C ASP A 344 38.28 11.80 -3.26
N ALA A 345 36.98 11.88 -2.92
CA ALA A 345 36.13 13.06 -3.18
C ALA A 345 35.06 13.19 -2.07
N GLN A 346 34.97 14.35 -1.42
CA GLN A 346 34.04 14.63 -0.32
C GLN A 346 32.80 15.41 -0.78
N ASP A 347 31.75 15.33 0.05
CA ASP A 347 30.60 16.26 0.19
C ASP A 347 29.67 16.52 -1.02
N ALA A 348 28.57 15.76 -1.01
CA ALA A 348 27.25 16.27 -1.40
C ALA A 348 26.18 15.72 -0.43
N THR A 349 25.51 16.61 0.31
CA THR A 349 24.56 16.23 1.38
C THR A 349 23.21 15.76 0.81
N GLY A 350 23.08 14.47 0.55
CA GLY A 350 21.81 13.81 0.21
C GLY A 350 21.08 13.27 1.45
N TYR A 351 19.74 13.39 1.47
CA TYR A 351 18.87 12.74 2.47
C TYR A 351 18.03 11.65 1.81
N SER A 352 18.66 10.53 1.45
CA SER A 352 18.01 9.22 1.38
C SER A 352 18.44 8.43 2.61
N VAL A 353 17.56 8.31 3.61
CA VAL A 353 17.80 7.39 4.73
C VAL A 353 17.39 6.01 4.26
N ALA A 354 18.32 5.31 3.60
CA ALA A 354 18.29 3.86 3.55
C ALA A 354 18.36 3.36 5.00
N ILE A 355 17.21 2.99 5.56
CA ILE A 355 17.19 2.22 6.80
C ILE A 355 17.64 0.82 6.39
N GLU A 356 18.89 0.45 6.70
CA GLU A 356 19.24 -0.97 6.80
C GLU A 356 18.24 -1.59 7.78
N SER A 357 17.32 -2.40 7.25
CA SER A 357 16.39 -3.13 8.08
C SER A 357 17.20 -3.99 9.05
N ALA A 358 17.05 -3.73 10.35
CA ALA A 358 17.65 -4.55 11.40
C ALA A 358 17.08 -5.98 11.38
N TYR A 359 15.98 -6.21 10.64
CA TYR A 359 15.52 -7.54 10.28
C TYR A 359 16.39 -8.11 9.15
N LYS A 360 17.51 -8.75 9.52
CA LYS A 360 18.21 -9.72 8.66
C LYS A 360 17.59 -11.10 8.89
N PRO A 361 16.70 -11.62 8.01
CA PRO A 361 16.19 -12.99 8.10
C PRO A 361 17.32 -13.97 7.75
N GLY A 362 18.20 -14.25 8.71
CA GLY A 362 19.46 -14.93 8.38
C GLY A 362 20.27 -15.55 9.53
N GLN A 363 19.85 -15.43 10.80
CA GLN A 363 20.46 -16.18 11.91
C GLN A 363 19.46 -16.73 12.94
N ALA A 364 18.24 -17.03 12.52
CA ALA A 364 17.48 -18.07 13.20
C ALA A 364 18.20 -19.41 12.97
N LYS A 365 19.07 -19.83 13.91
CA LYS A 365 19.45 -21.24 14.00
C LYS A 365 18.16 -22.04 13.96
N ALA A 366 18.08 -23.01 13.05
CA ALA A 366 17.00 -23.98 13.06
C ALA A 366 17.02 -24.68 14.42
N SER A 367 16.17 -24.20 15.34
CA SER A 367 15.77 -24.94 16.52
C SER A 367 15.04 -26.16 16.00
N SER A 368 15.80 -27.26 15.87
CA SER A 368 15.32 -28.57 15.47
C SER A 368 14.44 -29.13 16.59
N THR A 369 13.27 -28.51 16.78
CA THR A 369 12.22 -29.02 17.63
C THR A 369 11.59 -30.15 16.85
N VAL A 370 12.06 -31.36 17.14
CA VAL A 370 11.63 -32.61 16.51
C VAL A 370 10.10 -32.67 16.52
N ILE A 371 9.53 -33.07 15.38
CA ILE A 371 8.10 -33.38 15.29
C ILE A 371 7.84 -34.62 16.14
N GLU A 372 7.45 -34.43 17.39
CA GLU A 372 6.87 -35.54 18.17
C GLU A 372 5.50 -35.88 17.58
N SER A 373 5.41 -37.07 17.00
CA SER A 373 4.20 -37.66 16.42
C SER A 373 3.23 -38.09 17.54
N GLY A 374 2.60 -37.10 18.16
CA GLY A 374 1.84 -37.22 19.42
C GLY A 374 0.32 -37.35 19.32
N GLU A 375 -0.27 -37.79 18.20
CA GLU A 375 -1.70 -38.10 18.13
C GLU A 375 -1.95 -39.54 17.66
N LYS A 376 -2.63 -40.31 18.51
CA LYS A 376 -3.06 -41.68 18.19
C LYS A 376 -4.09 -41.66 17.07
N ALA A 377 -3.97 -42.58 16.12
CA ALA A 377 -4.97 -42.80 15.08
C ALA A 377 -6.32 -43.22 15.69
N GLY A 378 -7.20 -42.23 15.88
CA GLY A 378 -8.64 -42.48 15.90
C GLY A 378 -9.14 -42.49 14.46
N GLU A 379 -9.87 -43.53 14.07
CA GLU A 379 -10.45 -43.66 12.73
C GLU A 379 -11.57 -42.63 12.52
N THR A 380 -11.21 -41.40 12.15
CA THR A 380 -12.16 -40.48 11.54
C THR A 380 -12.49 -40.99 10.14
N LYS A 381 -13.69 -41.55 10.01
CA LYS A 381 -14.30 -41.92 8.74
C LYS A 381 -14.07 -40.81 7.71
N ALA A 382 -13.74 -41.20 6.47
CA ALA A 382 -13.68 -40.29 5.35
C ALA A 382 -15.04 -39.56 5.21
N GLY A 383 -15.09 -38.33 5.73
CA GLY A 383 -16.17 -37.40 5.46
C GLY A 383 -16.15 -37.08 3.97
N ASN A 384 -17.33 -37.00 3.36
CA ASN A 384 -17.46 -36.69 1.95
C ASN A 384 -16.67 -35.42 1.62
N ALA A 385 -15.93 -35.45 0.50
CA ALA A 385 -15.23 -34.29 -0.03
C ALA A 385 -16.24 -33.30 -0.65
N GLU A 386 -17.04 -32.66 0.19
CA GLU A 386 -17.64 -31.37 -0.17
C GLU A 386 -16.48 -30.39 -0.42
N GLY A 387 -16.46 -29.80 -1.62
CA GLY A 387 -15.34 -28.99 -2.06
C GLY A 387 -15.07 -27.82 -1.11
N LEU A 388 -13.81 -27.65 -0.71
CA LEU A 388 -13.38 -26.53 0.12
C LEU A 388 -13.74 -25.21 -0.60
N THR A 389 -14.58 -24.42 0.04
CA THR A 389 -15.03 -23.13 -0.49
C THR A 389 -13.88 -22.12 -0.46
N PRO A 390 -13.89 -21.10 -1.35
CA PRO A 390 -12.89 -20.03 -1.32
C PRO A 390 -12.72 -19.41 0.08
N SER A 391 -13.83 -19.21 0.81
CA SER A 391 -13.82 -18.67 2.18
C SER A 391 -13.01 -19.55 3.15
N HIS A 392 -13.22 -20.87 3.15
CA HIS A 392 -12.47 -21.79 4.02
C HIS A 392 -10.99 -21.84 3.65
N MET A 393 -10.65 -21.79 2.35
CA MET A 393 -9.26 -21.76 1.88
C MET A 393 -8.55 -20.48 2.34
N GLN A 394 -9.19 -19.32 2.16
CA GLN A 394 -8.67 -18.01 2.54
C GLN A 394 -8.45 -17.89 4.05
N SER A 395 -9.44 -18.30 4.85
CA SER A 395 -9.35 -18.29 6.33
C SER A 395 -8.19 -19.15 6.83
N GLN A 396 -8.05 -20.41 6.35
CA GLN A 396 -6.94 -21.28 6.73
C GLN A 396 -5.58 -20.70 6.32
N PHE A 397 -5.50 -20.04 5.17
CA PHE A 397 -4.26 -19.47 4.65
C PHE A 397 -3.81 -18.24 5.46
N LEU A 398 -4.72 -17.33 5.83
CA LEU A 398 -4.39 -16.22 6.73
C LEU A 398 -4.01 -16.69 8.14
N ASP A 399 -4.74 -17.66 8.70
CA ASP A 399 -4.37 -18.21 10.01
C ASP A 399 -2.99 -18.88 9.97
N ALA A 400 -2.61 -19.51 8.86
CA ALA A 400 -1.26 -20.03 8.65
C ALA A 400 -0.21 -18.91 8.52
N ILE A 401 -0.50 -17.84 7.74
CA ILE A 401 0.36 -16.64 7.64
C ILE A 401 0.63 -16.04 9.02
N PHE A 402 -0.38 -15.80 9.85
CA PHE A 402 -0.21 -15.12 11.13
C PHE A 402 0.31 -16.04 12.25
N SER A 403 -0.07 -17.32 12.28
CA SER A 403 0.41 -18.26 13.30
C SER A 403 1.79 -18.86 13.01
N GLY A 404 2.25 -18.84 11.75
CA GLY A 404 3.44 -19.56 11.30
C GLY A 404 3.28 -21.08 11.33
N LYS A 405 2.05 -21.59 11.49
CA LYS A 405 1.74 -23.02 11.59
C LYS A 405 0.86 -23.46 10.43
N LEU A 406 1.39 -24.32 9.57
CA LEU A 406 0.64 -24.90 8.47
C LEU A 406 0.04 -26.26 8.90
N SER A 407 -1.28 -26.39 8.86
CA SER A 407 -1.97 -27.64 9.18
C SER A 407 -1.76 -28.69 8.07
N ARG A 408 -1.91 -29.99 8.38
CA ARG A 408 -1.81 -31.05 7.35
C ARG A 408 -2.87 -30.92 6.25
N SER A 409 -4.10 -30.52 6.60
CA SER A 409 -5.19 -30.35 5.63
C SER A 409 -4.95 -29.13 4.73
N THR A 410 -4.40 -28.04 5.26
CA THR A 410 -4.03 -26.85 4.46
C THR A 410 -2.80 -27.15 3.59
N ALA A 411 -1.76 -27.81 4.13
CA ALA A 411 -0.59 -28.23 3.36
C ALA A 411 -0.97 -29.12 2.15
N ALA A 412 -1.94 -30.03 2.32
CA ALA A 412 -2.41 -30.91 1.26
C ALA A 412 -3.17 -30.19 0.13
N GLN A 413 -3.64 -28.96 0.34
CA GLN A 413 -4.29 -28.12 -0.68
C GLN A 413 -3.30 -27.28 -1.48
N LEU A 414 -2.03 -27.23 -1.05
CA LEU A 414 -1.02 -26.33 -1.57
C LEU A 414 0.03 -27.07 -2.39
N ARG A 415 0.65 -26.35 -3.32
CA ARG A 415 1.76 -26.79 -4.17
C ARG A 415 2.86 -25.74 -4.03
N GLY A 416 4.05 -26.14 -3.62
CA GLY A 416 5.18 -25.21 -3.59
C GLY A 416 5.70 -24.88 -4.98
N THR A 417 6.60 -23.91 -5.06
CA THR A 417 7.15 -23.35 -6.31
C THR A 417 8.67 -23.15 -6.19
N GLY A 418 9.32 -22.67 -7.26
CA GLY A 418 10.74 -22.37 -7.29
C GLY A 418 11.61 -23.52 -7.80
N VAL A 419 12.89 -23.20 -8.01
CA VAL A 419 13.92 -24.15 -8.48
C VAL A 419 15.15 -24.00 -7.59
N PRO A 420 15.43 -24.90 -6.62
CA PRO A 420 14.69 -26.13 -6.30
C PRO A 420 13.29 -25.87 -5.73
N LEU A 421 12.40 -26.84 -5.90
CA LEU A 421 11.01 -26.75 -5.46
C LEU A 421 10.90 -26.57 -3.94
N MET A 422 10.36 -25.43 -3.52
CA MET A 422 9.95 -25.18 -2.13
C MET A 422 8.87 -26.18 -1.71
N ASN A 423 8.86 -26.55 -0.43
CA ASN A 423 7.70 -27.21 0.16
C ASN A 423 6.60 -26.17 0.52
N PRO A 424 5.33 -26.58 0.74
CA PRO A 424 4.24 -25.65 1.05
C PRO A 424 4.47 -24.69 2.23
N LEU A 425 5.27 -25.08 3.23
CA LEU A 425 5.60 -24.19 4.37
C LEU A 425 6.65 -23.14 3.97
N GLN A 426 7.64 -23.50 3.14
CA GLN A 426 8.60 -22.54 2.59
C GLN A 426 7.89 -21.52 1.69
N SER A 427 7.01 -21.98 0.80
CA SER A 427 6.17 -21.13 -0.04
C SER A 427 5.23 -20.22 0.76
N LEU A 428 4.63 -20.71 1.86
CA LEU A 428 3.84 -19.88 2.78
C LEU A 428 4.71 -18.83 3.48
N ASN A 429 5.95 -19.17 3.84
CA ASN A 429 6.84 -18.26 4.55
C ASN A 429 7.22 -17.04 3.71
N VAL A 430 7.25 -17.12 2.38
CA VAL A 430 7.42 -15.93 1.51
C VAL A 430 6.36 -14.88 1.79
N TYR A 431 5.07 -15.27 1.79
CA TYR A 431 3.97 -14.38 2.12
C TYR A 431 4.00 -13.93 3.59
N ARG A 432 4.36 -14.82 4.53
CA ARG A 432 4.49 -14.44 5.94
C ARG A 432 5.59 -13.39 6.15
N GLU A 433 6.74 -13.53 5.51
CA GLU A 433 7.86 -12.60 5.63
C GLU A 433 7.52 -11.25 4.98
N SER A 434 6.91 -11.25 3.79
CA SER A 434 6.35 -10.05 3.14
C SER A 434 5.35 -9.31 4.03
N VAL A 435 4.32 -9.99 4.54
CA VAL A 435 3.30 -9.41 5.44
C VAL A 435 3.94 -8.84 6.70
N LEU A 436 4.82 -9.59 7.38
CA LEU A 436 5.46 -9.14 8.61
C LEU A 436 6.42 -7.97 8.39
N SER A 437 7.15 -7.93 7.26
CA SER A 437 8.00 -6.78 6.90
C SER A 437 7.14 -5.54 6.68
N ARG A 438 6.11 -5.60 5.82
CA ARG A 438 5.23 -4.46 5.53
C ARG A 438 4.58 -3.89 6.80
N LEU A 439 4.19 -4.76 7.75
CA LEU A 439 3.67 -4.34 9.05
C LEU A 439 4.75 -3.69 9.93
N MET A 440 5.99 -4.21 9.93
CA MET A 440 7.12 -3.58 10.61
C MET A 440 7.44 -2.21 10.01
N ASP A 441 7.61 -2.12 8.69
CA ASP A 441 7.95 -0.90 7.94
C ASP A 441 6.91 0.21 8.16
N SER A 442 5.62 -0.15 8.22
CA SER A 442 4.52 0.75 8.59
C SER A 442 4.66 1.34 10.01
N LEU A 443 5.03 0.49 10.98
CA LEU A 443 5.32 0.95 12.35
C LEU A 443 6.60 1.80 12.38
N GLU A 444 7.61 1.48 11.57
CA GLU A 444 8.84 2.26 11.49
C GLU A 444 8.58 3.66 10.89
N GLU A 445 7.86 3.79 9.76
CA GLU A 445 7.52 5.10 9.16
C GLU A 445 6.72 5.95 10.17
N THR A 446 5.75 5.35 10.84
CA THR A 446 4.84 6.07 11.76
C THR A 446 5.51 6.41 13.09
N PHE A 447 6.29 5.49 13.65
CA PHE A 447 6.78 5.55 15.03
C PHE A 447 8.31 5.57 15.16
N ALA A 448 9.06 5.89 14.10
CA ALA A 448 10.52 6.11 14.13
C ALA A 448 11.07 6.88 15.35
N PRO A 449 10.40 7.90 15.93
CA PRO A 449 10.85 8.54 17.16
C PRO A 449 11.03 7.60 18.37
N LEU A 450 10.34 6.44 18.41
CA LEU A 450 10.53 5.43 19.47
C LEU A 450 11.89 4.74 19.38
N LYS A 451 12.54 4.70 18.20
CA LYS A 451 13.89 4.15 18.05
C LYS A 451 14.92 4.90 18.91
N ALA A 452 14.69 6.18 19.19
CA ALA A 452 15.52 6.99 20.08
C ALA A 452 15.43 6.59 21.58
N LEU A 453 14.63 5.58 21.93
CA LEU A 453 14.59 4.93 23.25
C LEU A 453 15.42 3.62 23.29
N GLU A 454 16.01 3.23 22.15
CA GLU A 454 17.04 2.21 21.85
C GLU A 454 16.86 0.76 22.37
N SER A 455 16.43 0.54 23.61
CA SER A 455 16.52 -0.76 24.29
C SER A 455 15.30 -1.68 24.19
N GLN A 456 14.12 -1.18 23.84
CA GLN A 456 12.86 -1.97 23.86
C GLN A 456 11.92 -1.75 22.66
N TRP A 457 12.21 -0.80 21.77
CA TRP A 457 11.27 -0.40 20.70
C TRP A 457 10.92 -1.55 19.75
N PHE A 458 11.90 -2.41 19.44
CA PHE A 458 11.73 -3.54 18.53
C PHE A 458 10.80 -4.61 19.11
N GLU A 459 10.96 -4.96 20.39
CA GLU A 459 10.06 -5.90 21.06
C GLU A 459 8.64 -5.33 21.16
N TRP A 460 8.45 -4.02 21.41
CA TRP A 460 7.11 -3.43 21.38
C TRP A 460 6.43 -3.53 20.01
N PHE A 461 7.19 -3.42 18.91
CA PHE A 461 6.64 -3.54 17.55
C PHE A 461 6.32 -5.00 17.23
N LYS A 462 7.24 -5.91 17.55
CA LYS A 462 7.06 -7.35 17.40
C LYS A 462 5.88 -7.88 18.22
N ASP A 463 5.81 -7.58 19.51
CA ASP A 463 4.69 -7.94 20.40
C ASP A 463 3.37 -7.39 19.87
N TYR A 464 3.36 -6.17 19.31
CA TYR A 464 2.18 -5.59 18.70
C TYR A 464 1.77 -6.34 17.43
N ILE A 465 2.69 -6.67 16.53
CA ILE A 465 2.41 -7.44 15.30
C ILE A 465 1.91 -8.85 15.63
N GLU A 466 2.51 -9.52 16.62
CA GLU A 466 2.11 -10.87 17.06
C GLU A 466 0.73 -10.89 17.76
N SER A 467 0.36 -9.81 18.47
CA SER A 467 -0.91 -9.71 19.20
C SER A 467 -2.05 -9.01 18.44
N SER A 468 -1.75 -8.21 17.42
CA SER A 468 -2.71 -7.33 16.73
C SER A 468 -2.74 -7.61 15.23
N ARG A 469 -3.78 -8.31 14.77
CA ARG A 469 -4.01 -8.50 13.33
C ARG A 469 -4.44 -7.19 12.66
N PRO A 470 -3.82 -6.77 11.53
CA PRO A 470 -4.28 -5.66 10.68
C PRO A 470 -5.72 -5.87 10.20
N ARG A 471 -6.51 -4.79 10.06
CA ARG A 471 -7.97 -4.85 9.82
C ARG A 471 -8.53 -3.87 8.78
N HIS A 472 -7.72 -2.93 8.31
CA HIS A 472 -8.17 -1.85 7.42
C HIS A 472 -7.30 -1.86 6.17
N TYR A 473 -7.85 -1.49 5.01
CA TYR A 473 -7.12 -1.55 3.74
C TYR A 473 -5.90 -0.62 3.71
N ASN A 474 -6.00 0.56 4.34
CA ASN A 474 -4.91 1.50 4.41
C ASN A 474 -3.92 1.10 5.52
N LEU A 475 -2.71 0.70 5.12
CA LEU A 475 -1.65 0.22 6.01
C LEU A 475 -1.22 1.27 7.06
N SER A 476 -1.36 2.58 6.79
CA SER A 476 -1.05 3.64 7.78
C SER A 476 -2.04 3.71 8.96
N ASP A 477 -3.15 2.95 8.91
CA ASP A 477 -4.04 2.73 10.06
C ASP A 477 -3.52 1.65 11.03
N PHE A 478 -2.52 0.86 10.61
CA PHE A 478 -1.82 -0.07 11.49
C PHE A 478 -1.06 0.69 12.59
N GLY A 479 -0.88 0.06 13.75
CA GLY A 479 -0.26 0.72 14.91
C GLY A 479 -1.13 1.74 15.67
N HIS A 480 -2.38 2.02 15.26
CA HIS A 480 -3.25 2.96 16.02
C HIS A 480 -3.43 2.59 17.51
N ALA A 481 -3.31 1.30 17.84
CA ALA A 481 -3.40 0.78 19.20
C ALA A 481 -2.03 0.52 19.88
N LEU A 482 -0.90 0.77 19.21
CA LEU A 482 0.46 0.51 19.72
C LEU A 482 0.73 1.19 21.08
N ALA A 483 0.27 2.43 21.26
CA ALA A 483 0.40 3.13 22.55
C ALA A 483 -0.39 2.49 23.71
N GLY A 484 -1.31 1.56 23.39
CA GLY A 484 -2.05 0.74 24.33
C GLY A 484 -1.38 -0.60 24.64
N SER A 485 -0.58 -1.17 23.73
CA SER A 485 0.18 -2.41 23.97
C SER A 485 1.48 -2.17 24.74
N ILE A 486 2.15 -1.03 24.51
CA ILE A 486 3.32 -0.63 25.33
C ILE A 486 2.91 -0.55 26.81
N GLY A 487 3.67 -1.24 27.66
CA GLY A 487 3.35 -1.43 29.07
C GLY A 487 3.34 -0.14 29.91
N LYS A 488 2.64 -0.19 31.05
CA LYS A 488 2.34 1.00 31.89
C LYS A 488 3.58 1.59 32.54
N GLU A 489 4.61 0.77 32.76
CA GLU A 489 5.94 1.11 33.23
C GLU A 489 6.76 1.96 32.24
N ASN A 490 6.32 2.05 30.98
CA ASN A 490 6.94 2.84 29.91
C ASN A 490 6.11 4.11 29.51
N PRO A 491 5.77 5.03 30.44
CA PRO A 491 4.82 6.12 30.15
C PRO A 491 5.32 7.13 29.12
N VAL A 492 6.63 7.37 29.02
CA VAL A 492 7.23 8.26 28.01
C VAL A 492 7.06 7.68 26.61
N ALA A 493 7.32 6.39 26.43
CA ALA A 493 7.14 5.70 25.15
C ALA A 493 5.66 5.71 24.70
N ARG A 494 4.73 5.45 25.63
CA ARG A 494 3.28 5.52 25.34
C ARG A 494 2.82 6.91 24.90
N ASP A 495 3.26 7.94 25.60
CA ASP A 495 2.94 9.33 25.22
C ASP A 495 3.61 9.74 23.91
N LEU A 496 4.84 9.27 23.64
CA LEU A 496 5.54 9.47 22.37
C LEU A 496 4.82 8.76 21.21
N ALA A 497 4.39 7.51 21.39
CA ALA A 497 3.62 6.78 20.38
C ALA A 497 2.31 7.50 20.00
N ARG A 498 1.57 8.02 20.99
CA ARG A 498 0.35 8.81 20.75
C ARG A 498 0.63 10.10 19.97
N LEU A 499 1.76 10.75 20.25
CA LEU A 499 2.22 11.95 19.57
C LEU A 499 2.62 11.66 18.11
N CYS A 500 3.33 10.56 17.86
CA CYS A 500 3.67 10.08 16.52
C CYS A 500 2.43 9.81 15.67
N PHE A 501 1.50 8.99 16.18
CA PHE A 501 0.26 8.64 15.47
C PHE A 501 -0.59 9.87 15.13
N LEU A 502 -0.82 10.78 16.08
CA LEU A 502 -1.58 12.01 15.81
C LEU A 502 -0.86 12.96 14.84
N ASN A 503 0.47 13.01 14.85
CA ASN A 503 1.21 13.77 13.84
C ASN A 503 1.01 13.20 12.44
N VAL A 504 1.14 11.88 12.26
CA VAL A 504 0.92 11.23 10.95
C VAL A 504 -0.49 11.51 10.46
N ARG A 505 -1.52 11.37 11.31
CA ARG A 505 -2.89 11.76 10.96
C ARG A 505 -2.99 13.21 10.48
N TYR A 506 -2.66 14.17 11.34
CA TYR A 506 -2.84 15.60 11.02
C TYR A 506 -2.04 16.06 9.79
N PHE A 507 -0.81 15.56 9.58
CA PHE A 507 0.13 16.16 8.62
C PHE A 507 0.38 15.31 7.38
N HIS A 508 0.19 13.99 7.45
CA HIS A 508 0.57 13.05 6.38
C HIS A 508 -0.63 12.27 5.82
N GLY A 509 -1.55 11.80 6.68
CA GLY A 509 -2.61 10.86 6.29
C GLY A 509 -3.90 10.96 7.12
N GLN A 510 -4.86 11.75 6.60
CA GLN A 510 -6.29 11.83 6.95
C GLN A 510 -6.77 12.94 7.91
N ARG A 511 -8.01 13.37 7.72
CA ARG A 511 -8.71 14.32 8.61
C ARG A 511 -8.91 13.70 10.01
N PRO A 512 -8.43 14.30 11.10
CA PRO A 512 -8.58 13.70 12.42
C PRO A 512 -9.91 14.13 13.07
N GLY A 513 -10.97 13.71 12.39
CA GLY A 513 -12.36 13.67 12.85
C GLY A 513 -13.05 12.36 12.44
N GLY A 514 -12.25 11.34 12.09
CA GLY A 514 -12.66 10.03 11.59
C GLY A 514 -13.30 9.12 12.64
N ALA A 515 -14.31 9.61 13.35
CA ALA A 515 -15.41 8.74 13.71
C ALA A 515 -16.29 8.58 12.46
N TRP A 516 -16.15 7.45 11.77
CA TRP A 516 -17.18 6.42 11.89
C TRP A 516 -18.62 6.93 12.09
N ILE A 517 -19.15 7.68 11.10
CA ILE A 517 -20.55 8.03 10.86
C ILE A 517 -20.62 8.59 9.42
N PRO A 518 -21.66 8.33 8.60
CA PRO A 518 -21.70 8.76 7.20
C PRO A 518 -21.67 10.29 7.00
N GLU A 519 -20.92 10.75 5.99
CA GLU A 519 -21.23 12.01 5.29
C GLU A 519 -22.52 11.80 4.47
N ALA A 520 -23.68 11.90 5.15
CA ALA A 520 -25.00 12.27 4.63
C ALA A 520 -26.05 12.27 5.76
N THR A 521 -26.34 13.43 6.32
CA THR A 521 -27.71 13.75 6.76
C THR A 521 -28.04 15.16 6.27
N ASP A 522 -29.09 15.28 5.46
CA ASP A 522 -29.75 16.54 5.11
C ASP A 522 -30.55 17.08 6.32
N ALA A 523 -29.85 17.23 7.44
CA ALA A 523 -30.33 17.87 8.65
C ALA A 523 -29.71 19.27 8.73
N ALA A 524 -30.55 20.28 8.99
CA ALA A 524 -30.13 21.68 9.05
C ALA A 524 -28.96 21.89 10.05
N PRO A 525 -28.04 22.83 9.79
CA PRO A 525 -26.83 23.03 10.59
C PRO A 525 -27.13 23.80 11.90
N GLU A 526 -27.89 23.18 12.80
CA GLU A 526 -28.12 23.69 14.16
C GLU A 526 -27.25 22.93 15.19
N SER A 527 -26.67 23.66 16.15
CA SER A 527 -26.04 23.21 17.42
C SER A 527 -24.55 22.80 17.52
N LYS A 528 -23.71 22.83 16.47
CA LYS A 528 -22.23 22.65 16.65
C LYS A 528 -21.46 23.97 16.64
N SER A 529 -21.20 24.51 17.84
CA SER A 529 -20.33 25.69 18.03
C SER A 529 -18.83 25.39 17.94
N ILE A 530 -18.41 24.12 17.93
CA ILE A 530 -17.00 23.71 17.84
C ILE A 530 -16.76 22.75 16.66
N SER A 531 -15.63 22.95 15.97
CA SER A 531 -15.12 22.10 14.90
C SER A 531 -14.78 20.70 15.41
N THR A 532 -14.99 19.70 14.55
CA THR A 532 -14.62 18.30 14.80
C THR A 532 -13.30 17.89 14.13
N ASP A 533 -12.58 18.83 13.49
CA ASP A 533 -11.27 18.64 12.84
C ASP A 533 -10.13 19.14 13.76
N ILE A 534 -10.28 18.86 15.07
CA ILE A 534 -9.30 19.18 16.13
C ILE A 534 -9.06 17.96 17.05
N ALA A 535 -7.87 17.86 17.62
CA ALA A 535 -7.54 16.86 18.63
C ALA A 535 -6.73 17.48 19.78
N LEU A 536 -7.10 17.11 21.01
CA LEU A 536 -6.39 17.49 22.22
C LEU A 536 -5.61 16.29 22.75
N LEU A 537 -4.29 16.41 22.81
CA LEU A 537 -3.39 15.39 23.35
C LEU A 537 -2.70 15.92 24.61
N THR A 538 -2.56 15.09 25.64
CA THR A 538 -1.76 15.44 26.83
C THR A 538 -0.67 14.41 27.05
N VAL A 539 0.59 14.83 26.92
CA VAL A 539 1.80 13.99 27.00
C VAL A 539 2.74 14.48 28.11
N SER A 540 3.73 13.67 28.50
CA SER A 540 4.88 14.16 29.26
C SER A 540 5.68 15.19 28.44
N ARG A 541 6.26 16.19 29.13
CA ARG A 541 7.18 17.15 28.51
C ARG A 541 8.36 16.44 27.83
N GLU A 542 8.79 15.30 28.39
CA GLU A 542 9.92 14.53 27.89
C GLU A 542 9.63 13.85 26.54
N ALA A 543 8.48 13.18 26.39
CA ALA A 543 8.06 12.61 25.11
C ALA A 543 8.03 13.69 24.00
N LEU A 544 7.55 14.89 24.34
CA LEU A 544 7.53 16.02 23.40
C LEU A 544 8.93 16.54 23.06
N LYS A 545 9.87 16.60 24.01
CA LYS A 545 11.27 16.98 23.72
C LYS A 545 11.93 15.98 22.77
N ILE A 546 11.78 14.68 23.03
CA ILE A 546 12.34 13.60 22.20
C ILE A 546 11.82 13.74 20.76
N TRP A 547 10.51 13.88 20.60
CA TRP A 547 9.87 14.07 19.29
C TRP A 547 10.30 15.37 18.58
N MET A 548 10.39 16.49 19.30
CA MET A 548 10.89 17.76 18.73
C MET A 548 12.36 17.68 18.31
N ARG A 549 13.20 16.94 19.05
CA ARG A 549 14.61 16.71 18.72
C ARG A 549 14.72 15.81 17.48
N TRP A 550 14.00 14.69 17.46
CA TRP A 550 13.94 13.78 16.31
C TRP A 550 13.52 14.51 15.03
N LYS A 551 12.51 15.39 15.10
CA LYS A 551 12.09 16.24 13.96
C LYS A 551 13.16 17.21 13.44
N LYS A 552 14.18 17.55 14.25
CA LYS A 552 15.30 18.42 13.86
C LYS A 552 16.53 17.63 13.42
N SER A 553 16.77 16.47 14.02
CA SER A 553 17.95 15.64 13.80
C SER A 553 17.61 14.17 14.04
N PRO A 554 17.08 13.44 13.04
CA PRO A 554 16.63 12.05 13.20
C PRO A 554 17.75 11.06 13.57
N GLN A 555 19.00 11.38 13.23
CA GLN A 555 20.17 10.51 13.38
C GLN A 555 20.84 10.57 14.78
N HIS A 556 20.33 11.37 15.72
CA HIS A 556 20.93 11.51 17.04
C HIS A 556 20.01 11.01 18.17
N PRO A 557 20.41 9.96 18.92
CA PRO A 557 19.60 9.45 20.02
C PRO A 557 19.36 10.50 21.10
N ALA A 558 18.30 10.28 21.88
CA ALA A 558 18.01 11.12 23.04
C ALA A 558 18.98 10.76 24.18
N PRO A 559 19.55 11.75 24.89
CA PRO A 559 20.30 11.46 26.11
C PRO A 559 19.37 10.85 27.16
N GLU A 560 19.90 9.97 28.02
CA GLU A 560 19.15 9.37 29.13
C GLU A 560 18.63 10.45 30.09
N GLY A 561 17.37 10.84 29.90
CA GLY A 561 16.66 11.82 30.72
C GLY A 561 15.68 11.14 31.66
N GLN A 562 15.76 11.43 32.95
CA GLN A 562 14.73 11.01 33.91
C GLN A 562 13.36 11.58 33.51
N ALA A 563 12.34 10.72 33.50
CA ALA A 563 10.98 11.11 33.10
C ALA A 563 10.44 12.24 33.99
N THR A 564 10.32 13.44 33.42
CA THR A 564 9.75 14.58 34.14
C THR A 564 8.24 14.40 34.34
N ALA A 565 7.76 14.64 35.57
CA ALA A 565 6.33 14.57 35.90
C ALA A 565 5.48 15.66 35.21
N ALA A 566 6.13 16.71 34.68
CA ALA A 566 5.48 17.79 33.95
C ALA A 566 4.75 17.26 32.70
N ARG A 567 3.44 17.51 32.63
CA ARG A 567 2.62 17.22 31.45
C ARG A 567 2.35 18.50 30.66
N VAL A 568 2.14 18.34 29.36
CA VAL A 568 1.86 19.41 28.40
C VAL A 568 0.63 19.08 27.58
N HIS A 569 -0.18 20.09 27.29
CA HIS A 569 -1.39 19.96 26.49
C HIS A 569 -1.12 20.47 25.08
N LEU A 570 -1.46 19.66 24.07
CA LEU A 570 -1.22 19.95 22.66
C LEU A 570 -2.55 19.95 21.91
N LEU A 571 -2.85 21.08 21.27
CA LEU A 571 -3.93 21.23 20.32
C LEU A 571 -3.40 20.99 18.91
N PHE A 572 -3.90 19.95 18.27
CA PHE A 572 -3.76 19.71 16.84
C PHE A 572 -5.03 20.23 16.15
N PHE A 573 -4.88 21.00 15.09
CA PHE A 573 -6.00 21.60 14.37
C PHE A 573 -5.64 21.84 12.91
N ARG A 574 -6.65 22.00 12.06
CA ARG A 574 -6.50 22.60 10.73
C ARG A 574 -6.94 24.06 10.79
N ASP A 575 -6.07 24.96 10.35
CA ASP A 575 -6.31 26.39 10.31
C ASP A 575 -7.12 26.78 9.05
N MET A 576 -7.58 28.03 8.96
CA MET A 576 -8.46 28.49 7.87
C MET A 576 -7.80 28.45 6.48
N ASP A 577 -6.47 28.49 6.41
CA ASP A 577 -5.65 28.27 5.20
C ASP A 577 -5.54 26.78 4.78
N LYS A 578 -6.22 25.88 5.51
CA LYS A 578 -6.19 24.41 5.40
C LYS A 578 -4.85 23.76 5.80
N SER A 579 -3.90 24.52 6.35
CA SER A 579 -2.68 23.97 6.94
C SER A 579 -2.98 23.28 8.28
N SER A 580 -2.31 22.17 8.54
CA SER A 580 -2.36 21.52 9.86
C SER A 580 -1.34 22.20 10.78
N ARG A 581 -1.72 22.42 12.04
CA ARG A 581 -0.91 23.14 13.04
C ARG A 581 -0.98 22.46 14.40
N ILE A 582 0.05 22.70 15.22
CA ILE A 582 0.14 22.21 16.60
C ILE A 582 0.42 23.42 17.49
N ARG A 583 -0.34 23.57 18.57
CA ARG A 583 -0.17 24.62 19.58
C ARG A 583 -0.10 23.99 20.98
N GLU A 584 0.85 24.42 21.79
CA GLU A 584 0.87 24.12 23.23
C GLU A 584 -0.18 25.01 23.94
N LEU A 585 -1.02 24.40 24.77
CA LEU A 585 -2.11 25.07 25.49
C LEU A 585 -1.76 25.25 26.97
N LYS A 586 -2.21 26.37 27.56
CA LYS A 586 -2.26 26.52 29.02
C LYS A 586 -3.28 25.51 29.63
N PRO A 587 -3.16 25.14 30.92
CA PRO A 587 -4.11 24.20 31.55
C PRO A 587 -5.57 24.66 31.48
N ALA A 588 -5.84 25.96 31.66
CA ALA A 588 -7.17 26.55 31.49
C ALA A 588 -7.71 26.42 30.06
N GLU A 589 -6.91 26.76 29.04
CA GLU A 589 -7.27 26.62 27.62
C GLU A 589 -7.63 25.17 27.27
N ALA A 590 -6.80 24.21 27.70
CA ALA A 590 -7.06 22.78 27.52
C ALA A 590 -8.33 22.31 28.26
N GLY A 591 -8.58 22.85 29.45
CA GLY A 591 -9.76 22.57 30.26
C GLY A 591 -11.06 23.12 29.67
N ILE A 592 -11.03 24.30 29.05
CA ILE A 592 -12.14 24.86 28.27
C ILE A 592 -12.42 23.96 27.06
N LEU A 593 -11.39 23.68 26.25
CA LEU A 593 -11.55 22.94 25.00
C LEU A 593 -12.06 21.52 25.23
N THR A 594 -11.57 20.84 26.29
CA THR A 594 -12.09 19.52 26.72
C THR A 594 -13.59 19.54 27.01
N ARG A 595 -14.11 20.64 27.57
CA ARG A 595 -15.53 20.79 27.93
C ARG A 595 -16.40 21.12 26.73
N LEU A 596 -15.92 22.01 25.85
CA LEU A 596 -16.59 22.29 24.58
C LEU A 596 -16.69 21.04 23.69
N LEU A 597 -15.62 20.23 23.61
CA LEU A 597 -15.64 18.92 22.93
C LEU A 597 -16.62 17.92 23.56
N ARG A 598 -16.90 18.04 24.86
CA ARG A 598 -17.93 17.28 25.58
C ARG A 598 -19.32 17.92 25.52
N LYS A 599 -19.53 18.94 24.67
CA LYS A 599 -20.80 19.68 24.49
C LYS A 599 -21.28 20.44 25.74
N HIS A 600 -20.37 20.86 26.63
CA HIS A 600 -20.73 21.77 27.72
C HIS A 600 -21.00 23.19 27.15
N SER A 601 -21.92 23.93 27.78
CA SER A 601 -22.15 25.34 27.46
C SER A 601 -20.95 26.22 27.82
N LEU A 602 -20.87 27.40 27.22
CA LEU A 602 -19.86 28.42 27.55
C LEU A 602 -19.93 28.81 29.04
N GLU A 603 -21.15 28.98 29.57
CA GLU A 603 -21.40 29.25 31.00
C GLU A 603 -20.80 28.16 31.90
N ASN A 604 -21.02 26.87 31.58
CA ASN A 604 -20.42 25.75 32.32
C ASN A 604 -18.89 25.70 32.20
N CYS A 605 -18.32 26.23 31.12
CA CYS A 605 -16.87 26.39 30.98
C CYS A 605 -16.36 27.54 31.88
N MET A 606 -17.01 28.70 31.86
CA MET A 606 -16.66 29.85 32.71
C MET A 606 -16.78 29.52 34.20
N TYR A 607 -17.88 28.86 34.61
CA TYR A 607 -18.04 28.38 35.97
C TYR A 607 -16.91 27.43 36.36
N TRP A 608 -16.54 26.46 35.51
CA TRP A 608 -15.41 25.58 35.80
C TRP A 608 -14.08 26.34 36.01
N ILE A 609 -13.76 27.31 35.15
CA ILE A 609 -12.55 28.15 35.30
C ILE A 609 -12.55 28.81 36.68
N SER A 610 -13.64 29.49 37.06
CA SER A 610 -13.75 30.17 38.37
C SER A 610 -13.50 29.26 39.58
N GLN A 611 -13.77 27.95 39.45
CA GLN A 611 -13.62 26.98 40.54
C GLN A 611 -12.27 26.25 40.53
N ASN A 612 -11.54 26.22 39.40
CA ASN A 612 -10.38 25.34 39.20
C ASN A 612 -9.12 26.07 38.73
N GLN A 613 -9.27 27.26 38.17
CA GLN A 613 -8.24 28.14 37.63
C GLN A 613 -8.61 29.62 37.93
N PRO A 614 -8.91 29.98 39.20
CA PRO A 614 -9.36 31.33 39.57
C PRO A 614 -8.32 32.43 39.30
N GLU A 615 -7.05 32.05 39.09
CA GLU A 615 -5.93 32.92 38.74
C GLU A 615 -5.90 33.39 37.27
N VAL A 616 -6.85 32.94 36.44
CA VAL A 616 -6.87 33.24 35.00
C VAL A 616 -7.72 34.48 34.71
N GLU A 617 -7.07 35.53 34.23
CA GLU A 617 -7.69 36.80 33.86
C GLU A 617 -8.67 36.67 32.69
N GLN A 618 -9.72 37.50 32.68
CA GLN A 618 -10.76 37.49 31.63
C GLN A 618 -10.19 37.75 30.23
N ASP A 619 -9.17 38.61 30.12
CA ASP A 619 -8.50 38.93 28.86
C ASP A 619 -7.77 37.71 28.25
N GLU A 620 -7.26 36.79 29.08
CA GLU A 620 -6.66 35.54 28.57
C GLU A 620 -7.72 34.62 27.98
N ILE A 621 -8.87 34.50 28.64
CA ILE A 621 -10.00 33.69 28.18
C ILE A 621 -10.55 34.27 26.87
N PHE A 622 -10.73 35.59 26.80
CA PHE A 622 -11.15 36.29 25.59
C PHE A 622 -10.17 36.07 24.43
N SER A 623 -8.87 36.23 24.69
CA SER A 623 -7.80 35.99 23.70
C SER A 623 -7.81 34.54 23.18
N PHE A 624 -8.10 33.56 24.04
CA PHE A 624 -8.24 32.17 23.62
C PHE A 624 -9.47 31.94 22.71
N PHE A 625 -10.64 32.49 23.06
CA PHE A 625 -11.83 32.41 22.20
C PHE A 625 -11.66 33.16 20.87
N GLN A 626 -10.93 34.28 20.86
CA GLN A 626 -10.56 34.98 19.64
C GLN A 626 -9.69 34.11 18.74
N PHE A 627 -8.67 33.43 19.29
CA PHE A 627 -7.87 32.43 18.56
C PHE A 627 -8.73 31.30 17.99
N LEU A 628 -9.59 30.69 18.82
CA LEU A 628 -10.46 29.59 18.37
C LEU A 628 -11.36 30.04 17.21
N SER A 629 -11.86 31.27 17.24
CA SER A 629 -12.73 31.83 16.19
C SER A 629 -11.95 32.13 14.91
N LEU A 630 -10.77 32.76 15.03
CA LEU A 630 -9.91 33.10 13.89
C LEU A 630 -9.37 31.86 13.15
N SER A 631 -9.06 30.78 13.87
CA SER A 631 -8.67 29.50 13.28
C SER A 631 -9.85 28.60 12.89
N GLY A 632 -11.09 29.11 12.91
CA GLY A 632 -12.29 28.36 12.50
C GLY A 632 -12.65 27.17 13.40
N ILE A 633 -12.04 27.08 14.58
CA ILE A 633 -12.26 26.02 15.56
C ILE A 633 -13.57 26.25 16.31
N TYR A 634 -13.91 27.51 16.62
CA TYR A 634 -15.15 27.87 17.29
C TYR A 634 -15.99 28.79 16.39
N ARG A 635 -17.29 28.54 16.34
CA ARG A 635 -18.28 29.38 15.68
C ARG A 635 -19.12 30.05 16.76
N VAL A 636 -19.07 31.38 16.75
CA VAL A 636 -19.87 32.28 17.59
C VAL A 636 -21.30 32.32 17.08
#